data_AF-A0A832Y3M6-F1
#
_entry.id   AF-A0A832Y3M6-F1
#
_cell.length_a   1.000
_cell.length_b   1.000
_cell.length_c   1.000
_cell.angle_alpha   90.00
_cell.angle_beta   90.00
_cell.angle_gamma   90.00
#
_symmetry.space_group_name_H-M   'P 1'
#
loop_
_entity.id
_entity.type
_entity.pdbx_description
1 polymer ?
#
loop_
_entity_poly.entity_id
_entity_poly.type
_entity_poly.pdbx_seq_one_letter_code
_entity_poly.pdbx_strand_id
1 'polypeptide(L)'
;MSNTDPLVLDHVAWDLSELIEHILTRHFNLGDEVIGGIAWQVRSRDGGDESESLLHVNRSLESLGWVAMLDEGDPPILSVAPRPIEQLLLPNWQLLSIWSMMSVFLTFVGSAWLLQFDADAGAFEPEILRQAVLYFTLPVVLTMALASEIRRRAAARFGINIGHLVPIVFPILSPIWPFGIAGLLSQRRSDLFLVPNRRALGIIELATPLTLFLSGTVLTVIGLALTPNEPPEISALPIAFQNNPLLTILVMDWLGADLWIRLQWLHPTALAGIGLSVVGWASLLPIPGFPGDRMLHAIIGPAEMTDSKRQTSLFILMLGVMVLVFVETEYWPWLLIAAIGTMRRFSTENTPPPIIVDESKGLSDVSRKQLVAAMLIVLIAGFPGMYPTYQIADWDAGLDTSNWATELQLTTDEPIELTLDLTPAGVIPVSGWLQFRIEGSTDDWRIESDCQLEREVCRFDGVTQASPSEVNLTISQATNGQYDLNPLRLTIFIDVEGREAEHAIILMPIGITAPIDPLWLLIEETETPRICLSIDVVSSDSGVLALSNPFWEFEGETNLSSSGTHDVCLRGHEGALRSSTFFDSFNRVMGPVLSFERDNGSDSNWWMAVNGSEAILTISDLDWEYPLWFAATETVTFAYADDGTASCPSTDVIVEMNTSGEWVWTFAERSAIRIPAGVAAHGRLYFAAEGWLAICLETQMLGSYRVLEGVDVMTRPGRIGQAITVPPFGIVFSIVNREDRNLPISVEWTGDSPEADVWEVTIPDEVGADSEVDVTILAVGELALERVVWVTVGEDIVTVHLAARCPVDGCEAS
;
A
#
# COMPACT_ATOMS: atom_id res chain seq x y z
N MET A 1 -56.28 -79.02 -9.93
CA MET A 1 -56.89 -78.87 -8.59
C MET A 1 -55.93 -79.46 -7.58
N SER A 2 -55.11 -78.61 -6.96
CA SER A 2 -54.32 -78.95 -5.77
C SER A 2 -54.85 -78.11 -4.62
N ASN A 3 -55.08 -78.74 -3.47
CA ASN A 3 -55.59 -78.13 -2.25
C ASN A 3 -54.78 -76.89 -1.88
N THR A 4 -55.45 -75.75 -1.85
CA THR A 4 -55.03 -74.57 -1.10
C THR A 4 -55.44 -74.78 0.35
N ASP A 5 -54.48 -74.81 1.26
CA ASP A 5 -54.75 -74.74 2.69
C ASP A 5 -55.55 -73.46 3.01
N PRO A 6 -56.53 -73.53 3.94
CA PRO A 6 -57.36 -72.39 4.28
C PRO A 6 -56.50 -71.30 4.94
N LEU A 7 -56.60 -70.06 4.46
CA LEU A 7 -56.09 -68.90 5.18
C LEU A 7 -56.79 -68.83 6.55
N VAL A 8 -56.05 -69.10 7.61
CA VAL A 8 -56.48 -68.86 8.99
C VAL A 8 -56.46 -67.35 9.18
N LEU A 9 -57.64 -66.73 9.14
CA LEU A 9 -57.82 -65.34 9.56
C LEU A 9 -57.68 -65.30 11.08
N ASP A 10 -56.68 -64.55 11.55
CA ASP A 10 -56.47 -64.33 12.97
C ASP A 10 -57.65 -63.53 13.56
N HIS A 11 -58.18 -63.97 14.70
CA HIS A 11 -59.45 -63.51 15.25
C HIS A 11 -59.33 -62.27 16.17
N VAL A 12 -58.15 -61.68 16.26
CA VAL A 12 -57.86 -60.53 17.14
C VAL A 12 -57.36 -59.36 16.30
N ALA A 13 -57.98 -58.19 16.46
CA ALA A 13 -57.46 -56.96 15.89
C ALA A 13 -56.17 -56.59 16.64
N TRP A 14 -55.02 -56.72 16.00
CA TRP A 14 -53.73 -56.37 16.58
C TRP A 14 -53.64 -54.87 16.81
N ASP A 15 -53.07 -54.46 17.95
CA ASP A 15 -52.58 -53.10 18.12
C ASP A 15 -51.37 -52.87 17.20
N LEU A 16 -51.07 -51.62 16.86
CA LEU A 16 -49.96 -51.26 15.97
C LEU A 16 -48.61 -51.79 16.49
N SER A 17 -48.40 -51.74 17.82
CA SER A 17 -47.22 -52.28 18.49
C SER A 17 -47.13 -53.80 18.31
N GLU A 18 -48.21 -54.53 18.53
CA GLU A 18 -48.30 -55.99 18.37
C GLU A 18 -48.05 -56.43 16.92
N LEU A 19 -48.58 -55.68 15.94
CA LEU A 19 -48.33 -55.92 14.52
C LEU A 19 -46.86 -55.75 14.17
N ILE A 20 -46.22 -54.66 14.64
CA ILE A 20 -44.82 -54.40 14.39
C ILE A 20 -43.97 -55.47 15.07
N GLU A 21 -44.22 -55.79 16.33
CA GLU A 21 -43.54 -56.85 17.07
C GLU A 21 -43.61 -58.19 16.32
N HIS A 22 -44.80 -58.57 15.83
CA HIS A 22 -44.97 -59.79 15.07
C HIS A 22 -44.19 -59.80 13.75
N ILE A 23 -44.05 -58.66 13.06
CA ILE A 23 -43.21 -58.55 11.86
C ILE A 23 -41.73 -58.68 12.23
N LEU A 24 -41.31 -58.05 13.32
CA LEU A 24 -39.92 -58.07 13.79
C LEU A 24 -39.45 -59.45 14.22
N THR A 25 -40.28 -60.21 14.94
CA THR A 25 -39.94 -61.57 15.40
C THR A 25 -39.60 -62.53 14.26
N ARG A 26 -40.07 -62.27 13.02
CA ARG A 26 -39.73 -63.10 11.85
C ARG A 26 -38.26 -63.02 11.46
N HIS A 27 -37.59 -61.93 11.81
CA HIS A 27 -36.22 -61.63 11.39
C HIS A 27 -35.25 -61.48 12.56
N PHE A 28 -35.73 -61.05 13.72
CA PHE A 28 -34.95 -60.84 14.94
C PHE A 28 -35.48 -61.65 16.11
N ASN A 29 -34.59 -62.07 17.01
CA ASN A 29 -34.92 -62.47 18.37
C ASN A 29 -35.01 -61.19 19.22
N LEU A 30 -36.23 -60.85 19.66
CA LEU A 30 -36.49 -59.67 20.50
C LEU A 30 -36.12 -59.97 21.96
N GLY A 31 -35.32 -59.09 22.55
CA GLY A 31 -34.96 -59.06 23.97
C GLY A 31 -35.81 -58.05 24.74
N ASP A 32 -35.21 -57.39 25.73
CA ASP A 32 -35.92 -56.41 26.57
C ASP A 32 -36.36 -55.18 25.76
N GLU A 33 -37.57 -54.69 26.05
CA GLU A 33 -38.11 -53.44 25.51
C GLU A 33 -37.36 -52.24 26.11
N VAL A 34 -36.96 -51.29 25.27
CA VAL A 34 -36.19 -50.11 25.66
C VAL A 34 -37.12 -48.91 25.83
N ILE A 35 -36.92 -48.11 26.88
CA ILE A 35 -37.74 -46.94 27.18
C ILE A 35 -37.54 -45.88 26.08
N GLY A 36 -38.62 -45.50 25.37
CA GLY A 36 -38.58 -44.38 24.42
C GLY A 36 -39.31 -44.54 23.09
N GLY A 37 -40.28 -45.46 22.97
CA GLY A 37 -41.03 -45.69 21.73
C GLY A 37 -41.17 -47.19 21.45
N ILE A 38 -41.39 -47.56 20.18
CA ILE A 38 -41.42 -48.96 19.73
C ILE A 38 -39.97 -49.42 19.51
N ALA A 39 -39.31 -49.93 20.56
CA ALA A 39 -37.89 -50.29 20.51
C ALA A 39 -37.53 -51.52 21.36
N TRP A 40 -36.66 -52.40 20.83
CA TRP A 40 -36.21 -53.62 21.51
C TRP A 40 -34.73 -53.87 21.30
N GLN A 41 -34.08 -54.54 22.26
CA GLN A 41 -32.80 -55.18 22.00
C GLN A 41 -32.98 -56.35 21.02
N VAL A 42 -32.12 -56.46 20.00
CA VAL A 42 -32.28 -57.48 18.96
C VAL A 42 -31.01 -58.26 18.68
N ARG A 43 -31.17 -59.54 18.33
CA ARG A 43 -30.14 -60.35 17.66
C ARG A 43 -30.74 -61.03 16.44
N SER A 44 -29.97 -61.24 15.38
CA SER A 44 -30.48 -61.96 14.21
C SER A 44 -30.97 -63.36 14.59
N ARG A 45 -32.13 -63.77 14.08
CA ARG A 45 -32.80 -65.02 14.47
C ARG A 45 -31.99 -66.28 14.17
N ASP A 46 -31.13 -66.24 13.13
CA ASP A 46 -30.29 -67.36 12.69
C ASP A 46 -28.78 -67.12 12.92
N GLY A 47 -28.41 -66.14 13.75
CA GLY A 47 -27.00 -65.76 13.94
C GLY A 47 -26.34 -65.14 12.69
N GLY A 48 -27.15 -64.64 11.75
CA GLY A 48 -26.70 -63.88 10.58
C GLY A 48 -26.38 -62.41 10.93
N ASP A 49 -25.97 -61.65 9.92
CA ASP A 49 -25.68 -60.21 10.07
C ASP A 49 -26.97 -59.45 10.43
N GLU A 50 -26.96 -58.73 11.53
CA GLU A 50 -28.04 -57.87 11.98
C GLU A 50 -28.38 -56.80 10.92
N SER A 51 -27.37 -56.31 10.18
CA SER A 51 -27.53 -55.34 9.09
C SER A 51 -28.34 -55.90 7.92
N GLU A 52 -28.13 -57.18 7.58
CA GLU A 52 -28.86 -57.84 6.49
C GLU A 52 -30.31 -58.11 6.91
N SER A 53 -30.48 -58.54 8.16
CA SER A 53 -31.80 -58.77 8.78
C SER A 53 -32.63 -57.47 8.79
N LEU A 54 -32.00 -56.32 9.05
CA LEU A 54 -32.60 -54.98 8.99
C LEU A 54 -33.14 -54.64 7.59
N LEU A 55 -32.39 -54.97 6.53
CA LEU A 55 -32.84 -54.74 5.15
C LEU A 55 -34.11 -55.54 4.81
N HIS A 56 -34.21 -56.77 5.32
CA HIS A 56 -35.40 -57.62 5.14
C HIS A 56 -36.62 -57.08 5.90
N VAL A 57 -36.42 -56.64 7.14
CA VAL A 57 -37.47 -55.99 7.95
C VAL A 57 -37.96 -54.72 7.27
N ASN A 58 -37.05 -53.85 6.82
CA ASN A 58 -37.42 -52.58 6.20
C ASN A 58 -38.18 -52.74 4.89
N ARG A 59 -37.93 -53.80 4.11
CA ARG A 59 -38.77 -54.12 2.93
C ARG A 59 -40.22 -54.44 3.32
N SER A 60 -40.42 -55.07 4.46
CA SER A 60 -41.76 -55.41 4.97
C SER A 60 -42.46 -54.18 5.54
N LEU A 61 -41.74 -53.38 6.34
CA LEU A 61 -42.26 -52.16 6.98
C LEU A 61 -42.48 -51.00 6.00
N GLU A 62 -41.74 -50.93 4.90
CA GLU A 62 -41.88 -49.88 3.88
C GLU A 62 -43.30 -49.79 3.34
N SER A 63 -43.96 -50.93 3.11
CA SER A 63 -45.35 -51.00 2.64
C SER A 63 -46.37 -50.44 3.64
N LEU A 64 -46.01 -50.37 4.92
CA LEU A 64 -46.85 -49.90 6.02
C LEU A 64 -46.55 -48.44 6.40
N GLY A 65 -45.55 -47.80 5.75
CA GLY A 65 -45.13 -46.43 6.06
C GLY A 65 -44.23 -46.31 7.29
N TRP A 66 -43.58 -47.40 7.71
CA TRP A 66 -42.67 -47.44 8.86
C TRP A 66 -41.24 -47.75 8.43
N VAL A 67 -40.27 -47.37 9.25
CA VAL A 67 -38.86 -47.70 9.09
C VAL A 67 -38.31 -48.18 10.43
N ALA A 68 -37.59 -49.29 10.39
CA ALA A 68 -36.77 -49.77 11.50
C ALA A 68 -35.35 -49.24 11.35
N MET A 69 -34.77 -48.81 12.47
CA MET A 69 -33.42 -48.27 12.60
C MET A 69 -32.68 -49.09 13.65
N LEU A 70 -31.39 -49.32 13.44
CA LEU A 70 -30.55 -50.15 14.31
C LEU A 70 -29.46 -49.28 14.93
N ASP A 71 -29.62 -48.98 16.21
CA ASP A 71 -28.75 -48.10 17.00
C ASP A 71 -27.57 -48.88 17.62
N GLU A 72 -26.49 -48.19 17.99
CA GLU A 72 -25.30 -48.80 18.60
C GLU A 72 -25.62 -49.44 19.97
N GLY A 73 -25.14 -50.68 20.19
CA GLY A 73 -25.31 -51.44 21.44
C GLY A 73 -24.84 -52.90 21.31
N ASP A 74 -24.65 -53.60 22.44
CA ASP A 74 -24.43 -55.06 22.47
C ASP A 74 -25.34 -55.70 23.54
N PRO A 75 -26.48 -56.30 23.14
CA PRO A 75 -27.05 -56.38 21.78
C PRO A 75 -27.51 -55.01 21.22
N PRO A 76 -27.55 -54.83 19.89
CA PRO A 76 -28.01 -53.59 19.26
C PRO A 76 -29.49 -53.32 19.54
N ILE A 77 -29.88 -52.05 19.50
CA ILE A 77 -31.25 -51.61 19.78
C ILE A 77 -31.94 -51.32 18.45
N LEU A 78 -33.06 -52.01 18.19
CA LEU A 78 -33.90 -51.76 17.04
C LEU A 78 -35.04 -50.83 17.43
N SER A 79 -35.10 -49.65 16.83
CA SER A 79 -36.17 -48.68 17.02
C SER A 79 -37.03 -48.57 15.74
N VAL A 80 -38.35 -48.49 15.88
CA VAL A 80 -39.28 -48.36 14.75
C VAL A 80 -39.99 -47.01 14.80
N ALA A 81 -39.90 -46.26 13.71
CA ALA A 81 -40.45 -44.92 13.59
C ALA A 81 -41.28 -44.77 12.31
N PRO A 82 -42.26 -43.83 12.27
CA PRO A 82 -42.97 -43.53 11.04
C PRO A 82 -41.97 -42.98 10.03
N ARG A 83 -42.11 -43.39 8.77
CA ARG A 83 -41.23 -42.92 7.70
C ARG A 83 -41.40 -41.40 7.54
N PRO A 84 -40.32 -40.60 7.60
CA PRO A 84 -40.43 -39.17 7.41
C PRO A 84 -40.97 -38.87 6.01
N ILE A 85 -41.93 -37.95 5.92
CA ILE A 85 -42.46 -37.49 4.64
C ILE A 85 -41.39 -36.58 4.01
N GLU A 86 -40.75 -37.04 2.94
CA GLU A 86 -39.79 -36.23 2.20
C GLU A 86 -40.48 -34.96 1.66
N GLN A 87 -40.16 -33.81 2.25
CA GLN A 87 -40.66 -32.53 1.80
C GLN A 87 -39.79 -31.98 0.67
N LEU A 88 -40.39 -31.84 -0.52
CA LEU A 88 -39.78 -31.10 -1.61
C LEU A 88 -39.88 -29.61 -1.30
N LEU A 89 -38.74 -28.95 -1.05
CA LEU A 89 -38.73 -27.50 -0.77
C LEU A 89 -39.05 -26.70 -2.03
N LEU A 90 -38.53 -27.14 -3.19
CA LEU A 90 -38.65 -26.44 -4.46
C LEU A 90 -38.97 -27.39 -5.63
N PRO A 91 -40.05 -27.18 -6.39
CA PRO A 91 -40.34 -27.89 -7.64
C PRO A 91 -39.29 -27.57 -8.72
N ASN A 92 -39.12 -28.48 -9.67
CA ASN A 92 -38.06 -28.40 -10.69
C ASN A 92 -38.13 -27.14 -11.57
N TRP A 93 -39.32 -26.60 -11.84
CA TRP A 93 -39.45 -25.37 -12.62
C TRP A 93 -38.96 -24.13 -11.84
N GLN A 94 -39.24 -24.05 -10.54
CA GLN A 94 -38.70 -22.98 -9.68
C GLN A 94 -37.19 -23.11 -9.55
N LEU A 95 -36.68 -24.34 -9.45
CA LEU A 95 -35.25 -24.60 -9.46
C LEU A 95 -34.62 -24.08 -10.76
N LEU A 96 -35.19 -24.40 -11.92
CA LEU A 96 -34.71 -23.90 -13.21
C LEU A 96 -34.72 -22.36 -13.26
N SER A 97 -35.78 -21.72 -12.75
CA SER A 97 -35.87 -20.26 -12.65
C SER A 97 -34.80 -19.67 -11.75
N ILE A 98 -34.52 -20.28 -10.59
CA ILE A 98 -33.44 -19.87 -9.69
C ILE A 98 -32.10 -19.97 -10.43
N TRP A 99 -31.78 -21.13 -11.01
CA TRP A 99 -30.53 -21.30 -11.77
C TRP A 99 -30.38 -20.27 -12.89
N SER A 100 -31.45 -19.98 -13.64
CA SER A 100 -31.43 -18.94 -14.68
C SER A 100 -31.17 -17.55 -14.11
N MET A 101 -31.85 -17.17 -13.03
CA MET A 101 -31.70 -15.86 -12.40
C MET A 101 -30.31 -15.69 -11.78
N MET A 102 -29.78 -16.75 -11.17
CA MET A 102 -28.44 -16.78 -10.61
C MET A 102 -27.36 -16.66 -11.70
N SER A 103 -27.54 -17.30 -12.86
CA SER A 103 -26.64 -17.11 -14.01
C SER A 103 -26.61 -15.65 -14.46
N VAL A 104 -27.76 -14.97 -14.51
CA VAL A 104 -27.83 -13.54 -14.84
C VAL A 104 -27.08 -12.69 -13.81
N PHE A 105 -27.24 -12.96 -12.51
CA PHE A 105 -26.49 -12.24 -11.49
C PHE A 105 -24.99 -12.49 -11.55
N LEU A 106 -24.56 -13.73 -11.79
CA LEU A 106 -23.15 -14.05 -12.01
C LEU A 106 -22.59 -13.33 -13.24
N THR A 107 -23.39 -13.16 -14.29
CA THR A 107 -22.98 -12.36 -15.46
C THR A 107 -22.75 -10.90 -15.08
N PHE A 108 -23.61 -10.31 -14.24
CA PHE A 108 -23.38 -8.95 -13.75
C PHE A 108 -22.15 -8.84 -12.87
N VAL A 109 -21.88 -9.82 -12.00
CA VAL A 109 -20.64 -9.84 -11.19
C VAL A 109 -19.40 -9.95 -12.08
N GLY A 110 -19.41 -10.83 -13.08
CA GLY A 110 -18.30 -10.97 -14.03
C GLY A 110 -18.12 -9.74 -14.92
N SER A 111 -19.20 -9.06 -15.30
CA SER A 111 -19.15 -7.79 -16.02
C SER A 111 -18.57 -6.69 -15.15
N ALA A 112 -19.01 -6.57 -13.90
CA ALA A 112 -18.48 -5.59 -12.95
C ALA A 112 -16.97 -5.79 -12.70
N TRP A 113 -16.49 -7.03 -12.72
CA TRP A 113 -15.06 -7.34 -12.63
C TRP A 113 -14.29 -6.82 -13.84
N LEU A 114 -14.79 -7.06 -15.06
CA LEU A 114 -14.16 -6.61 -16.30
C LEU A 114 -14.11 -5.07 -16.41
N LEU A 115 -15.14 -4.38 -15.93
CA LEU A 115 -15.21 -2.91 -15.94
C LEU A 115 -14.16 -2.23 -15.05
N GLN A 116 -13.53 -2.94 -14.11
CA GLN A 116 -12.41 -2.37 -13.33
C GLN A 116 -11.18 -2.08 -14.21
N PHE A 117 -11.09 -2.75 -15.35
CA PHE A 117 -9.94 -2.76 -16.26
C PHE A 117 -10.25 -2.11 -17.62
N ASP A 118 -11.43 -1.51 -17.76
CA ASP A 118 -11.89 -0.82 -18.97
C ASP A 118 -12.91 0.26 -18.56
N ALA A 119 -12.39 1.47 -18.32
CA ALA A 119 -13.17 2.60 -17.80
C ALA A 119 -14.17 3.17 -18.82
N ASP A 120 -13.86 3.02 -20.11
CA ASP A 120 -14.63 3.57 -21.21
C ASP A 120 -15.80 2.66 -21.61
N ALA A 121 -15.74 1.38 -21.24
CA ALA A 121 -16.78 0.41 -21.53
C ALA A 121 -18.03 0.58 -20.65
N GLY A 122 -19.21 0.51 -21.28
CA GLY A 122 -20.48 0.43 -20.59
C GLY A 122 -20.77 -0.97 -20.00
N ALA A 123 -21.39 -1.01 -18.82
CA ALA A 123 -21.75 -2.27 -18.14
C ALA A 123 -22.68 -3.21 -18.92
N PHE A 124 -23.38 -2.70 -19.94
CA PHE A 124 -24.28 -3.47 -20.80
C PHE A 124 -23.73 -3.67 -22.21
N GLU A 125 -22.45 -3.41 -22.42
CA GLU A 125 -21.83 -3.64 -23.71
C GLU A 125 -21.84 -5.14 -24.06
N PRO A 126 -22.23 -5.49 -25.31
CA PRO A 126 -22.34 -6.89 -25.72
C PRO A 126 -21.05 -7.69 -25.54
N GLU A 127 -19.88 -7.07 -25.73
CA GLU A 127 -18.60 -7.75 -25.65
C GLU A 127 -18.21 -8.07 -24.20
N ILE A 128 -18.33 -7.10 -23.27
CA ILE A 128 -18.12 -7.31 -21.84
C ILE A 128 -19.05 -8.40 -21.30
N LEU A 129 -20.35 -8.34 -21.66
CA LEU A 129 -21.31 -9.37 -21.25
C LEU A 129 -20.95 -10.76 -21.81
N ARG A 130 -20.51 -10.82 -23.08
CA ARG A 130 -20.08 -12.08 -23.70
C ARG A 130 -18.87 -12.68 -22.97
N GLN A 131 -17.88 -11.85 -22.64
CA GLN A 131 -16.70 -12.29 -21.89
C GLN A 131 -17.06 -12.73 -20.47
N ALA A 132 -17.90 -11.98 -19.76
CA ALA A 132 -18.40 -12.34 -18.44
C ALA A 132 -19.18 -13.67 -18.44
N VAL A 133 -19.97 -13.94 -19.48
CA VAL A 133 -20.66 -15.22 -19.64
C VAL A 133 -19.66 -16.36 -19.87
N LEU A 134 -18.74 -16.20 -20.82
CA LEU A 134 -17.83 -17.26 -21.25
C LEU A 134 -16.77 -17.60 -20.20
N TYR A 135 -16.19 -16.58 -19.56
CA TYR A 135 -15.02 -16.74 -18.70
C TYR A 135 -15.36 -16.77 -17.21
N PHE A 136 -16.54 -16.32 -16.79
CA PHE A 136 -16.94 -16.36 -15.37
C PHE A 136 -18.21 -17.18 -15.13
N THR A 137 -19.33 -16.79 -15.73
CA THR A 137 -20.65 -17.39 -15.43
C THR A 137 -20.71 -18.86 -15.80
N LEU A 138 -20.32 -19.21 -17.03
CA LEU A 138 -20.40 -20.58 -17.54
C LEU A 138 -19.49 -21.53 -16.74
N PRO A 139 -18.21 -21.21 -16.46
CA PRO A 139 -17.37 -22.02 -15.57
C PRO A 139 -17.98 -22.28 -14.19
N VAL A 140 -18.54 -21.25 -13.55
CA VAL A 140 -19.21 -21.39 -12.25
C VAL A 140 -20.42 -22.31 -12.33
N VAL A 141 -21.35 -22.01 -13.24
CA VAL A 141 -22.62 -22.75 -13.37
C VAL A 141 -22.37 -24.20 -13.76
N LEU A 142 -21.45 -24.46 -14.70
CA LEU A 142 -21.09 -25.81 -15.13
C LEU A 142 -20.50 -26.61 -13.96
N THR A 143 -19.58 -26.02 -13.20
CA THR A 143 -18.94 -26.69 -12.06
C THR A 143 -19.94 -27.01 -10.96
N MET A 144 -20.83 -26.06 -10.65
CA MET A 144 -21.89 -26.29 -9.66
C MET A 144 -22.90 -27.34 -10.13
N ALA A 145 -23.26 -27.35 -11.42
CA ALA A 145 -24.13 -28.37 -11.99
C ALA A 145 -23.47 -29.76 -11.94
N LEU A 146 -22.17 -29.83 -12.24
CA LEU A 146 -21.38 -31.04 -12.11
C LEU A 146 -21.33 -31.55 -10.66
N ALA A 147 -21.07 -30.65 -9.69
CA ALA A 147 -21.08 -30.97 -8.27
C ALA A 147 -22.46 -31.49 -7.82
N SER A 148 -23.54 -30.87 -8.31
CA SER A 148 -24.91 -31.33 -8.06
C SER A 148 -25.16 -32.73 -8.61
N GLU A 149 -24.69 -33.01 -9.83
CA GLU A 149 -24.90 -34.30 -10.49
C GLU A 149 -24.09 -35.42 -9.82
N ILE A 150 -22.84 -35.14 -9.46
CA ILE A 150 -21.97 -36.10 -8.75
C ILE A 150 -22.57 -36.45 -7.38
N ARG A 151 -23.03 -35.46 -6.61
CA ARG A 151 -23.71 -35.68 -5.32
C ARG A 151 -24.95 -36.54 -5.50
N ARG A 152 -25.79 -36.23 -6.50
CA ARG A 152 -27.03 -36.96 -6.80
C ARG A 152 -26.73 -38.42 -7.18
N ARG A 153 -25.73 -38.66 -8.02
CA ARG A 153 -25.31 -40.02 -8.41
C ARG A 153 -24.71 -40.79 -7.25
N ALA A 154 -23.93 -40.13 -6.37
CA ALA A 154 -23.39 -40.74 -5.18
C ALA A 154 -24.52 -41.21 -4.24
N ALA A 155 -25.55 -40.38 -4.03
CA ALA A 155 -26.72 -40.72 -3.22
C ALA A 155 -27.58 -41.83 -3.84
N ALA A 156 -27.77 -41.82 -5.16
CA ALA A 156 -28.55 -42.83 -5.86
C ALA A 156 -27.94 -44.25 -5.73
N ARG A 157 -26.60 -44.36 -5.63
CA ARG A 157 -25.91 -45.65 -5.35
C ARG A 157 -26.31 -46.26 -4.01
N PHE A 158 -26.82 -45.45 -3.09
CA PHE A 158 -27.30 -45.86 -1.77
C PHE A 158 -28.83 -45.85 -1.65
N GLY A 159 -29.55 -45.69 -2.76
CA GLY A 159 -31.02 -45.70 -2.78
C GLY A 159 -31.67 -44.41 -2.28
N ILE A 160 -30.92 -43.31 -2.13
CA ILE A 160 -31.43 -42.03 -1.60
C ILE A 160 -31.67 -41.04 -2.74
N ASN A 161 -32.82 -40.36 -2.71
CA ASN A 161 -33.15 -39.30 -3.66
C ASN A 161 -33.03 -37.90 -3.02
N ILE A 162 -31.87 -37.27 -3.18
CA ILE A 162 -31.56 -35.96 -2.57
C ILE A 162 -31.92 -34.74 -3.45
N GLY A 163 -32.34 -34.94 -4.69
CA GLY A 163 -32.57 -33.86 -5.65
C GLY A 163 -31.28 -33.14 -6.08
N HIS A 164 -31.42 -31.91 -6.59
CA HIS A 164 -30.32 -31.06 -7.04
C HIS A 164 -29.88 -30.04 -5.97
N LEU A 165 -28.75 -29.37 -6.23
CA LEU A 165 -28.30 -28.24 -5.42
C LEU A 165 -29.00 -26.94 -5.86
N VAL A 166 -29.21 -26.06 -4.89
CA VAL A 166 -29.74 -24.70 -5.08
C VAL A 166 -28.59 -23.71 -4.82
N PRO A 167 -28.16 -22.93 -5.82
CA PRO A 167 -27.17 -21.88 -5.65
C PRO A 167 -27.66 -20.78 -4.72
N ILE A 168 -26.76 -20.22 -3.91
CA ILE A 168 -26.95 -18.90 -3.29
C ILE A 168 -25.91 -17.96 -3.90
N VAL A 169 -26.36 -16.91 -4.58
CA VAL A 169 -25.50 -15.90 -5.23
C VAL A 169 -25.83 -14.52 -4.66
N PHE A 170 -24.80 -13.70 -4.47
CA PHE A 170 -24.92 -12.27 -4.15
C PHE A 170 -24.75 -11.44 -5.42
N PRO A 171 -25.71 -10.55 -5.75
CA PRO A 171 -25.68 -9.78 -7.00
C PRO A 171 -24.83 -8.52 -6.89
N ILE A 172 -23.71 -8.56 -6.15
CA ILE A 172 -22.86 -7.38 -5.88
C ILE A 172 -21.40 -7.84 -5.91
N LEU A 173 -20.59 -7.14 -6.71
CA LEU A 173 -19.13 -7.22 -6.60
C LEU A 173 -18.71 -6.38 -5.40
N SER A 174 -18.12 -7.02 -4.40
CA SER A 174 -17.58 -6.36 -3.21
C SER A 174 -16.12 -6.76 -3.03
N PRO A 175 -15.22 -5.83 -2.64
CA PRO A 175 -13.84 -6.15 -2.27
C PRO A 175 -13.74 -7.22 -1.17
N ILE A 176 -14.79 -7.33 -0.36
CA ILE A 176 -14.90 -8.26 0.77
C ILE A 176 -15.33 -9.66 0.30
N TRP A 177 -15.99 -9.79 -0.86
CA TRP A 177 -16.41 -11.08 -1.42
C TRP A 177 -16.70 -10.98 -2.93
N PRO A 178 -15.67 -10.99 -3.79
CA PRO A 178 -15.84 -10.71 -5.22
C PRO A 178 -16.37 -11.91 -6.03
N PHE A 179 -16.58 -13.07 -5.40
CA PHE A 179 -16.88 -14.33 -6.10
C PHE A 179 -18.32 -14.46 -6.61
N GLY A 180 -19.23 -13.61 -6.14
CA GLY A 180 -20.67 -13.72 -6.42
C GLY A 180 -21.37 -14.94 -5.81
N ILE A 181 -20.66 -15.99 -5.38
CA ILE A 181 -21.25 -17.23 -4.83
C ILE A 181 -21.14 -17.24 -3.31
N ALA A 182 -22.25 -17.41 -2.60
CA ALA A 182 -22.27 -17.48 -1.14
C ALA A 182 -22.24 -18.91 -0.59
N GLY A 183 -22.83 -19.86 -1.32
CA GLY A 183 -22.99 -21.22 -0.86
C GLY A 183 -24.01 -22.03 -1.66
N LEU A 184 -24.30 -23.24 -1.17
CA LEU A 184 -25.15 -24.22 -1.83
C LEU A 184 -26.11 -24.84 -0.81
N LEU A 185 -27.40 -24.90 -1.17
CA LEU A 185 -28.42 -25.61 -0.41
C LEU A 185 -28.86 -26.89 -1.14
N SER A 186 -29.51 -27.80 -0.43
CA SER A 186 -30.16 -28.96 -1.05
C SER A 186 -31.61 -28.62 -1.40
N GLN A 187 -32.09 -29.11 -2.55
CA GLN A 187 -33.49 -28.96 -2.98
C GLN A 187 -34.48 -29.66 -2.03
N ARG A 188 -34.02 -30.65 -1.27
CA ARG A 188 -34.82 -31.37 -0.27
C ARG A 188 -34.19 -31.20 1.10
N ARG A 189 -35.02 -31.27 2.13
CA ARG A 189 -34.58 -31.19 3.53
C ARG A 189 -33.63 -32.35 3.86
N SER A 190 -32.36 -32.03 4.14
CA SER A 190 -31.30 -33.03 4.32
C SER A 190 -31.42 -33.85 5.60
N ASP A 191 -32.15 -33.32 6.58
CA ASP A 191 -32.46 -33.97 7.85
C ASP A 191 -33.50 -35.09 7.74
N LEU A 192 -34.30 -35.11 6.66
CA LEU A 192 -35.33 -36.13 6.45
C LEU A 192 -34.83 -37.33 5.63
N PHE A 193 -33.58 -37.31 5.18
CA PHE A 193 -33.01 -38.41 4.40
C PHE A 193 -32.71 -39.61 5.30
N LEU A 194 -33.25 -40.77 4.91
CA LEU A 194 -32.92 -42.06 5.52
C LEU A 194 -31.62 -42.56 4.93
N VAL A 195 -30.50 -42.27 5.59
CA VAL A 195 -29.18 -42.68 5.11
C VAL A 195 -28.89 -44.11 5.59
N PRO A 196 -28.52 -45.05 4.71
CA PRO A 196 -28.46 -46.46 5.08
C PRO A 196 -27.36 -46.77 6.09
N ASN A 197 -26.23 -46.06 6.06
CA ASN A 197 -25.15 -46.22 7.02
C ASN A 197 -24.23 -44.98 7.05
N ARG A 198 -23.36 -44.92 8.06
CA ARG A 198 -22.38 -43.82 8.26
C ARG A 198 -21.44 -43.61 7.08
N ARG A 199 -21.04 -44.68 6.37
CA ARG A 199 -20.16 -44.57 5.18
C ARG A 199 -20.85 -43.84 4.02
N ALA A 200 -22.13 -44.14 3.78
CA ALA A 200 -22.91 -43.48 2.74
C ALA A 200 -23.04 -41.98 3.02
N LEU A 201 -23.30 -41.60 4.28
CA LEU A 201 -23.35 -40.19 4.70
C LEU A 201 -22.05 -39.45 4.35
N GLY A 202 -20.90 -40.02 4.74
CA GLY A 202 -19.60 -39.40 4.49
C GLY A 202 -19.30 -39.22 3.00
N ILE A 203 -19.61 -40.20 2.15
CA ILE A 203 -19.36 -40.11 0.70
C ILE A 203 -20.28 -39.07 0.03
N ILE A 204 -21.55 -39.03 0.40
CA ILE A 204 -22.53 -38.10 -0.17
C ILE A 204 -22.18 -36.66 0.20
N GLU A 205 -21.79 -36.42 1.46
CA GLU A 205 -21.49 -35.07 1.95
C GLU A 205 -20.11 -34.56 1.49
N LEU A 206 -19.13 -35.46 1.28
CA LEU A 206 -17.83 -35.09 0.71
C LEU A 206 -17.90 -34.76 -0.79
N ALA A 207 -18.86 -35.31 -1.52
CA ALA A 207 -18.93 -35.19 -2.98
C ALA A 207 -18.99 -33.74 -3.48
N THR A 208 -19.80 -32.87 -2.85
CA THR A 208 -19.94 -31.47 -3.28
C THR A 208 -18.71 -30.61 -2.92
N PRO A 209 -18.25 -30.55 -1.66
CA PRO A 209 -17.04 -29.79 -1.30
C PRO A 209 -15.83 -30.16 -2.15
N LEU A 210 -15.60 -31.47 -2.35
CA LEU A 210 -14.44 -31.96 -3.09
C LEU A 210 -14.49 -31.61 -4.58
N THR A 211 -15.67 -31.70 -5.20
CA THR A 211 -15.81 -31.39 -6.64
C THR A 211 -15.62 -29.90 -6.92
N LEU A 212 -16.16 -29.03 -6.06
CA LEU A 212 -15.94 -27.59 -6.15
C LEU A 212 -14.47 -27.22 -5.94
N PHE A 213 -13.84 -27.81 -4.92
CA PHE A 213 -12.43 -27.55 -4.61
C PHE A 213 -11.48 -27.97 -5.75
N LEU A 214 -11.63 -29.20 -6.23
CA LEU A 214 -10.75 -29.73 -7.30
C LEU A 214 -10.98 -29.01 -8.63
N SER A 215 -12.24 -28.83 -9.01
CA SER A 215 -12.57 -28.16 -10.28
C SER A 215 -12.23 -26.67 -10.22
N GLY A 216 -12.45 -26.03 -9.06
CA GLY A 216 -12.05 -24.65 -8.79
C GLY A 216 -10.54 -24.48 -8.92
N THR A 217 -9.75 -25.35 -8.29
CA THR A 217 -8.27 -25.32 -8.40
C THR A 217 -7.81 -25.44 -9.86
N VAL A 218 -8.41 -26.33 -10.64
CA VAL A 218 -8.11 -26.47 -12.09
C VAL A 218 -8.45 -25.19 -12.85
N LEU A 219 -9.62 -24.60 -12.60
CA LEU A 219 -10.02 -23.34 -13.22
C LEU A 219 -9.12 -22.17 -12.82
N THR A 220 -8.63 -22.14 -11.57
CA THR A 220 -7.67 -21.14 -11.11
C THR A 220 -6.36 -21.24 -11.87
N VAL A 221 -5.81 -22.46 -12.05
CA VAL A 221 -4.59 -22.66 -12.84
C VAL A 221 -4.79 -22.23 -14.30
N ILE A 222 -5.93 -22.60 -14.91
CA ILE A 222 -6.25 -22.18 -16.29
C ILE A 222 -6.39 -20.65 -16.37
N GLY A 223 -7.05 -20.02 -15.42
CA GLY A 223 -7.22 -18.56 -15.41
C GLY A 223 -5.91 -17.82 -15.18
N LEU A 224 -5.03 -18.32 -14.30
CA LEU A 224 -3.67 -17.77 -14.13
C LEU A 224 -2.86 -17.88 -15.42
N ALA A 225 -3.05 -18.94 -16.21
CA ALA A 225 -2.46 -19.09 -17.54
C ALA A 225 -2.83 -17.97 -18.50
N LEU A 226 -4.09 -17.52 -18.41
CA LEU A 226 -4.68 -16.50 -19.27
C LEU A 226 -4.48 -15.08 -18.72
N THR A 227 -3.99 -14.95 -17.48
CA THR A 227 -3.77 -13.65 -16.85
C THR A 227 -2.42 -13.08 -17.33
N PRO A 228 -2.38 -11.87 -17.90
CA PRO A 228 -1.15 -11.26 -18.36
C PRO A 228 -0.24 -10.85 -17.20
N ASN A 229 1.06 -10.77 -17.45
CA ASN A 229 2.04 -10.22 -16.50
C ASN A 229 2.02 -8.69 -16.48
N GLU A 230 1.58 -8.05 -17.56
CA GLU A 230 1.45 -6.60 -17.60
C GLU A 230 0.08 -6.18 -17.03
N PRO A 231 0.05 -5.09 -16.24
CA PRO A 231 -1.19 -4.58 -15.68
C PRO A 231 -2.11 -4.06 -16.81
N PRO A 232 -3.43 -4.30 -16.72
CA PRO A 232 -4.40 -3.67 -17.60
C PRO A 232 -4.58 -2.18 -17.24
N GLU A 233 -5.42 -1.46 -18.00
CA GLU A 233 -5.79 -0.08 -17.70
C GLU A 233 -6.70 -0.03 -16.45
N ILE A 234 -6.08 0.13 -15.29
CA ILE A 234 -6.79 0.18 -14.01
C ILE A 234 -7.30 1.61 -13.79
N SER A 235 -8.61 1.75 -13.60
CA SER A 235 -9.28 3.05 -13.37
C SER A 235 -9.90 3.16 -11.97
N ALA A 236 -9.88 2.07 -11.21
CA ALA A 236 -10.47 1.99 -9.88
C ALA A 236 -9.57 1.16 -8.97
N LEU A 237 -9.76 1.32 -7.66
CA LEU A 237 -9.01 0.63 -6.62
C LEU A 237 -9.01 -0.90 -6.85
N PRO A 238 -7.86 -1.50 -7.21
CA PRO A 238 -7.80 -2.91 -7.60
C PRO A 238 -7.97 -3.85 -6.40
N ILE A 239 -8.54 -5.03 -6.66
CA ILE A 239 -8.74 -6.09 -5.67
C ILE A 239 -7.75 -7.22 -5.96
N ALA A 240 -6.85 -7.47 -5.02
CA ALA A 240 -5.86 -8.53 -5.10
C ALA A 240 -6.25 -9.75 -4.25
N PHE A 241 -5.64 -10.90 -4.55
CA PHE A 241 -6.00 -12.20 -3.98
C PHE A 241 -4.83 -12.87 -3.28
N GLN A 242 -5.10 -13.52 -2.15
CA GLN A 242 -4.16 -14.43 -1.51
C GLN A 242 -4.34 -15.84 -2.10
N ASN A 243 -3.23 -16.51 -2.38
CA ASN A 243 -3.25 -17.89 -2.88
C ASN A 243 -3.44 -18.91 -1.74
N ASN A 244 -3.87 -20.13 -2.11
CA ASN A 244 -3.82 -21.25 -1.20
C ASN A 244 -2.50 -22.05 -1.36
N PRO A 245 -2.08 -22.81 -0.34
CA PRO A 245 -0.83 -23.57 -0.39
C PRO A 245 -0.75 -24.55 -1.56
N LEU A 246 -1.86 -25.22 -1.90
CA LEU A 246 -1.91 -26.17 -3.01
C LEU A 246 -1.62 -25.49 -4.35
N LEU A 247 -2.25 -24.35 -4.62
CA LEU A 247 -2.06 -23.58 -5.85
C LEU A 247 -0.62 -23.11 -5.97
N THR A 248 -0.05 -22.60 -4.87
CA THR A 248 1.35 -22.17 -4.79
C THR A 248 2.28 -23.30 -5.25
N ILE A 249 2.12 -24.50 -4.68
CA ILE A 249 2.94 -25.67 -5.03
C ILE A 249 2.74 -26.07 -6.50
N LEU A 250 1.51 -26.00 -7.02
CA LEU A 250 1.20 -26.41 -8.40
C LEU A 250 1.80 -25.47 -9.45
N VAL A 251 1.94 -24.18 -9.14
CA VAL A 251 2.37 -23.16 -10.11
C VAL A 251 3.77 -22.60 -9.84
N MET A 252 4.42 -22.99 -8.73
CA MET A 252 5.74 -22.48 -8.32
C MET A 252 6.78 -22.55 -9.44
N ASP A 253 6.94 -23.72 -10.07
CA ASP A 253 7.94 -23.95 -11.11
C ASP A 253 7.64 -23.19 -12.42
N TRP A 254 6.40 -22.75 -12.60
CA TRP A 254 5.95 -22.11 -13.83
C TRP A 254 5.87 -20.58 -13.70
N LEU A 255 5.27 -20.07 -12.62
CA LEU A 255 5.03 -18.64 -12.42
C LEU A 255 6.04 -17.99 -11.47
N GLY A 256 6.64 -18.73 -10.54
CA GLY A 256 7.62 -18.17 -9.59
C GLY A 256 7.15 -16.87 -8.94
N ALA A 257 7.92 -15.79 -9.14
CA ALA A 257 7.62 -14.46 -8.62
C ALA A 257 6.40 -13.79 -9.30
N ASP A 258 6.14 -14.10 -10.58
CA ASP A 258 5.02 -13.52 -11.36
C ASP A 258 3.65 -13.93 -10.82
N LEU A 259 3.57 -14.97 -9.99
CA LEU A 259 2.31 -15.40 -9.37
C LEU A 259 1.69 -14.25 -8.57
N TRP A 260 2.51 -13.51 -7.82
CA TRP A 260 2.05 -12.38 -7.03
C TRP A 260 1.47 -11.26 -7.91
N ILE A 261 2.15 -10.95 -9.01
CA ILE A 261 1.74 -9.93 -9.98
C ILE A 261 0.37 -10.30 -10.58
N ARG A 262 0.22 -11.54 -11.08
CA ARG A 262 -1.04 -12.00 -11.70
C ARG A 262 -2.22 -12.03 -10.75
N LEU A 263 -1.99 -12.23 -9.45
CA LEU A 263 -3.06 -12.26 -8.44
C LEU A 263 -3.70 -10.89 -8.20
N GLN A 264 -3.16 -9.80 -8.75
CA GLN A 264 -3.68 -8.44 -8.59
C GLN A 264 -4.75 -8.08 -9.65
N TRP A 265 -4.77 -8.73 -10.81
CA TRP A 265 -5.77 -8.51 -11.90
C TRP A 265 -6.17 -9.81 -12.60
N LEU A 266 -6.74 -10.73 -11.82
CA LEU A 266 -7.07 -12.06 -12.32
C LEU A 266 -8.00 -12.06 -13.53
N HIS A 267 -7.69 -12.94 -14.49
CA HIS A 267 -8.64 -13.31 -15.52
C HIS A 267 -9.93 -13.87 -14.89
N PRO A 268 -11.14 -13.60 -15.43
CA PRO A 268 -12.41 -14.00 -14.79
C PRO A 268 -12.52 -15.51 -14.50
N THR A 269 -11.90 -16.36 -15.31
CA THR A 269 -11.83 -17.82 -15.06
C THR A 269 -11.10 -18.15 -13.76
N ALA A 270 -10.03 -17.41 -13.42
CA ALA A 270 -9.31 -17.61 -12.17
C ALA A 270 -10.15 -17.16 -10.97
N LEU A 271 -10.82 -16.01 -11.09
CA LEU A 271 -11.76 -15.51 -10.08
C LEU A 271 -12.86 -16.57 -9.78
N ALA A 272 -13.46 -17.14 -10.83
CA ALA A 272 -14.41 -18.23 -10.71
C ALA A 272 -13.82 -19.45 -9.99
N GLY A 273 -12.59 -19.85 -10.35
CA GLY A 273 -11.89 -20.97 -9.75
C GLY A 273 -11.60 -20.77 -8.26
N ILE A 274 -11.13 -19.58 -7.87
CA ILE A 274 -10.86 -19.22 -6.47
C ILE A 274 -12.17 -19.25 -5.69
N GLY A 275 -13.23 -18.60 -6.20
CA GLY A 275 -14.53 -18.58 -5.55
C GLY A 275 -15.11 -19.97 -5.29
N LEU A 276 -15.06 -20.86 -6.29
CA LEU A 276 -15.50 -22.26 -6.15
C LEU A 276 -14.65 -23.02 -5.13
N SER A 277 -13.34 -22.79 -5.11
CA SER A 277 -12.42 -23.43 -4.17
C SER A 277 -12.68 -22.99 -2.73
N VAL A 278 -12.87 -21.69 -2.53
CA VAL A 278 -13.21 -21.08 -1.24
C VAL A 278 -14.55 -21.60 -0.71
N VAL A 279 -15.59 -21.63 -1.55
CA VAL A 279 -16.91 -22.16 -1.14
C VAL A 279 -16.84 -23.66 -0.86
N GLY A 280 -16.11 -24.43 -1.66
CA GLY A 280 -15.85 -25.84 -1.43
C GLY A 280 -15.15 -26.07 -0.08
N TRP A 281 -14.08 -25.32 0.19
CA TRP A 281 -13.35 -25.36 1.45
C TRP A 281 -14.23 -24.98 2.65
N ALA A 282 -14.94 -23.85 2.57
CA ALA A 282 -15.80 -23.35 3.65
C ALA A 282 -16.93 -24.34 3.99
N SER A 283 -17.50 -25.02 2.98
CA SER A 283 -18.54 -26.03 3.19
C SER A 283 -18.07 -27.27 3.94
N LEU A 284 -16.75 -27.49 4.01
CA LEU A 284 -16.12 -28.59 4.73
C LEU A 284 -15.84 -28.27 6.20
N LEU A 285 -16.00 -27.01 6.62
CA LEU A 285 -15.86 -26.62 8.02
C LEU A 285 -16.89 -27.37 8.89
N PRO A 286 -16.53 -27.75 10.13
CA PRO A 286 -17.40 -28.49 11.05
C PRO A 286 -18.47 -27.58 11.69
N ILE A 287 -19.23 -26.86 10.86
CA ILE A 287 -20.28 -25.93 11.25
C ILE A 287 -21.65 -26.61 11.12
N PRO A 288 -22.51 -26.61 12.16
CA PRO A 288 -23.82 -27.24 12.07
C PRO A 288 -24.65 -26.78 10.86
N GLY A 289 -25.13 -27.76 10.08
CA GLY A 289 -25.85 -27.56 8.83
C GLY A 289 -24.97 -27.56 7.57
N PHE A 290 -23.64 -27.46 7.70
CA PHE A 290 -22.71 -27.60 6.57
C PHE A 290 -22.41 -29.08 6.31
N PRO A 291 -21.99 -29.44 5.07
CA PRO A 291 -21.51 -30.79 4.76
C PRO A 291 -20.40 -31.29 5.71
N GLY A 292 -19.48 -30.41 6.12
CA GLY A 292 -18.41 -30.74 7.06
C GLY A 292 -18.88 -31.29 8.41
N ASP A 293 -19.93 -30.70 9.00
CA ASP A 293 -20.51 -31.18 10.26
C ASP A 293 -21.26 -32.51 10.08
N ARG A 294 -22.00 -32.70 8.98
CA ARG A 294 -22.61 -34.01 8.67
C ARG A 294 -21.56 -35.09 8.41
N MET A 295 -20.40 -34.72 7.87
CA MET A 295 -19.27 -35.63 7.75
C MET A 295 -18.67 -35.97 9.12
N LEU A 296 -18.65 -35.01 10.06
CA LEU A 296 -18.27 -35.29 11.45
C LEU A 296 -19.24 -36.28 12.12
N HIS A 297 -20.55 -36.16 11.87
CA HIS A 297 -21.55 -37.17 12.28
C HIS A 297 -21.28 -38.55 11.66
N ALA A 298 -20.83 -38.63 10.41
CA ALA A 298 -20.41 -39.91 9.81
C ALA A 298 -19.17 -40.51 10.51
N ILE A 299 -18.16 -39.68 10.82
CA ILE A 299 -16.86 -40.11 11.38
C ILE A 299 -16.96 -40.47 12.86
N ILE A 300 -17.67 -39.67 13.65
CA ILE A 300 -17.79 -39.82 15.11
C ILE A 300 -18.97 -40.74 15.45
N GLY A 301 -20.15 -40.44 14.91
CA GLY A 301 -21.39 -41.17 15.16
C GLY A 301 -22.46 -40.22 15.70
N PRO A 302 -23.72 -40.30 15.25
CA PRO A 302 -24.82 -39.50 15.79
C PRO A 302 -24.95 -39.55 17.30
N ALA A 303 -24.96 -40.75 17.91
CA ALA A 303 -25.12 -40.91 19.35
C ALA A 303 -24.00 -40.20 20.14
N GLU A 304 -22.74 -40.43 19.75
CA GLU A 304 -21.58 -39.79 20.37
C GLU A 304 -21.54 -38.27 20.15
N MET A 305 -22.03 -37.77 19.01
CA MET A 305 -22.17 -36.34 18.72
C MET A 305 -23.26 -35.67 19.55
N THR A 306 -24.21 -36.43 20.08
CA THR A 306 -25.24 -35.95 21.01
C THR A 306 -24.84 -36.01 22.48
N ASP A 307 -23.70 -36.64 22.82
CA ASP A 307 -23.19 -36.66 24.19
C ASP A 307 -22.79 -35.24 24.66
N SER A 308 -23.37 -34.82 25.78
CA SER A 308 -23.14 -33.54 26.45
C SER A 308 -21.66 -33.15 26.56
N LYS A 309 -20.78 -34.11 26.89
CA LYS A 309 -19.34 -33.87 27.04
C LYS A 309 -18.69 -33.52 25.71
N ARG A 310 -19.02 -34.26 24.64
CA ARG A 310 -18.47 -34.03 23.31
C ARG A 310 -19.03 -32.78 22.67
N GLN A 311 -20.31 -32.49 22.84
CA GLN A 311 -20.91 -31.23 22.39
C GLN A 311 -20.24 -30.02 23.05
N THR A 312 -20.04 -30.07 24.37
CA THR A 312 -19.35 -29.01 25.11
C THR A 312 -17.90 -28.85 24.62
N SER A 313 -17.19 -29.95 24.41
CA SER A 313 -15.82 -29.92 23.88
C SER A 313 -15.75 -29.28 22.48
N LEU A 314 -16.64 -29.68 21.57
CA LEU A 314 -16.70 -29.13 20.21
C LEU A 314 -17.13 -27.65 20.22
N PHE A 315 -18.00 -27.25 21.14
CA PHE A 315 -18.35 -25.85 21.35
C PHE A 315 -17.14 -25.03 21.83
N ILE A 316 -16.41 -25.51 22.85
CA ILE A 316 -15.20 -24.84 23.35
C ILE A 316 -14.14 -24.75 22.25
N LEU A 317 -13.96 -25.80 21.45
CA LEU A 317 -13.05 -25.80 20.31
C LEU A 317 -13.45 -24.72 19.28
N MET A 318 -14.72 -24.67 18.89
CA MET A 318 -15.22 -23.68 17.92
C MET A 318 -15.12 -22.25 18.47
N LEU A 319 -15.36 -22.06 19.78
CA LEU A 319 -15.18 -20.78 20.46
C LEU A 319 -13.71 -20.35 20.43
N GLY A 320 -12.77 -21.27 20.68
CA GLY A 320 -11.33 -21.00 20.57
C GLY A 320 -10.91 -20.61 19.15
N VAL A 321 -11.44 -21.30 18.13
CA VAL A 321 -11.23 -20.94 16.71
C VAL A 321 -11.81 -19.56 16.41
N MET A 322 -13.00 -19.24 16.92
CA MET A 322 -13.60 -17.92 16.75
C MET A 322 -12.74 -16.82 17.36
N VAL A 323 -12.24 -17.00 18.59
CA VAL A 323 -11.33 -16.03 19.22
C VAL A 323 -10.07 -15.84 18.39
N LEU A 324 -9.46 -16.93 17.89
CA LEU A 324 -8.29 -16.85 17.03
C LEU A 324 -8.57 -16.08 15.73
N VAL A 325 -9.69 -16.34 15.07
CA VAL A 325 -10.09 -15.60 13.86
C VAL A 325 -10.30 -14.11 14.17
N PHE A 326 -10.94 -13.77 15.29
CA PHE A 326 -11.18 -12.37 15.68
C PHE A 326 -9.92 -11.59 16.06
N VAL A 327 -8.86 -12.29 16.48
CA VAL A 327 -7.56 -11.67 16.81
C VAL A 327 -6.69 -11.49 15.57
N GLU A 328 -6.74 -12.45 14.64
CA GLU A 328 -5.81 -12.53 13.51
C GLU A 328 -6.32 -11.83 12.23
N THR A 329 -7.63 -11.57 12.11
CA THR A 329 -8.18 -10.96 10.89
C THR A 329 -9.33 -9.98 11.12
N GLU A 330 -9.38 -8.97 10.27
CA GLU A 330 -10.51 -8.04 10.11
C GLU A 330 -11.43 -8.43 8.94
N TYR A 331 -11.11 -9.54 8.23
CA TYR A 331 -11.88 -9.98 7.08
C TYR A 331 -13.27 -10.49 7.47
N TRP A 332 -14.27 -9.65 7.21
CA TRP A 332 -15.65 -9.82 7.66
C TRP A 332 -16.30 -11.19 7.38
N PRO A 333 -16.11 -11.84 6.21
CA PRO A 333 -16.69 -13.15 5.95
C PRO A 333 -16.19 -14.23 6.92
N TRP A 334 -14.92 -14.19 7.32
CA TRP A 334 -14.39 -15.13 8.31
C TRP A 334 -14.96 -14.89 9.71
N LEU A 335 -15.07 -13.62 10.11
CA LEU A 335 -15.73 -13.25 11.37
C LEU A 335 -17.18 -13.75 11.42
N LEU A 336 -17.93 -13.57 10.33
CA LEU A 336 -19.33 -14.00 10.22
C LEU A 336 -19.47 -15.53 10.23
N ILE A 337 -18.62 -16.26 9.50
CA ILE A 337 -18.63 -17.73 9.48
C ILE A 337 -18.28 -18.28 10.86
N ALA A 338 -17.27 -17.71 11.54
CA ALA A 338 -16.87 -18.13 12.88
C ALA A 338 -17.96 -17.85 13.93
N ALA A 339 -18.59 -16.67 13.87
CA ALA A 339 -19.69 -16.30 14.76
C ALA A 339 -20.92 -17.20 14.56
N ILE A 340 -21.34 -17.42 13.31
CA ILE A 340 -22.48 -18.31 12.99
C ILE A 340 -22.17 -19.75 13.44
N GLY A 341 -20.96 -20.23 13.19
CA GLY A 341 -20.56 -21.58 13.58
C GLY A 341 -20.61 -21.78 15.10
N THR A 342 -20.11 -20.81 15.86
CA THR A 342 -20.16 -20.83 17.33
C THR A 342 -21.60 -20.73 17.85
N MET A 343 -22.40 -19.80 17.30
CA MET A 343 -23.80 -19.62 17.67
C MET A 343 -24.63 -20.88 17.41
N ARG A 344 -24.45 -21.53 16.25
CA ARG A 344 -25.15 -22.77 15.93
C ARG A 344 -24.73 -23.94 16.81
N ARG A 345 -23.46 -23.99 17.24
CA ARG A 345 -23.00 -25.02 18.18
C ARG A 345 -23.48 -24.79 19.60
N PHE A 346 -23.73 -23.54 19.98
CA PHE A 346 -24.36 -23.19 21.26
C PHE A 346 -25.86 -23.54 21.29
N SER A 347 -26.57 -23.33 20.17
CA SER A 347 -28.02 -23.57 20.04
C SER A 347 -28.33 -24.77 19.14
N THR A 348 -28.01 -25.98 19.60
CA THR A 348 -28.11 -27.24 18.82
C THR A 348 -29.54 -27.64 18.43
N GLU A 349 -30.57 -27.12 19.11
CA GLU A 349 -32.00 -27.45 18.86
C GLU A 349 -32.46 -27.11 17.43
N ASN A 350 -31.76 -26.20 16.74
CA ASN A 350 -32.14 -25.72 15.41
C ASN A 350 -31.57 -26.53 14.24
N THR A 351 -30.71 -27.53 14.50
CA THR A 351 -30.09 -28.38 13.47
C THR A 351 -30.20 -29.85 13.84
N PRO A 352 -31.27 -30.56 13.43
CA PRO A 352 -31.45 -31.96 13.74
C PRO A 352 -30.34 -32.82 13.10
N PRO A 353 -29.87 -33.89 13.79
CA PRO A 353 -28.87 -34.80 13.25
C PRO A 353 -29.42 -35.58 12.04
N PRO A 354 -28.54 -36.07 11.15
CA PRO A 354 -28.96 -36.91 10.03
C PRO A 354 -29.50 -38.26 10.54
N ILE A 355 -30.57 -38.76 9.91
CA ILE A 355 -31.17 -40.05 10.26
C ILE A 355 -30.38 -41.18 9.60
N ILE A 356 -29.72 -42.01 10.41
CA ILE A 356 -28.95 -43.18 9.95
C ILE A 356 -29.73 -44.44 10.28
N VAL A 357 -30.01 -45.26 9.26
CA VAL A 357 -30.83 -46.47 9.41
C VAL A 357 -30.07 -47.59 10.11
N ASP A 358 -28.78 -47.74 9.83
CA ASP A 358 -27.91 -48.73 10.46
C ASP A 358 -26.69 -48.02 11.09
N GLU A 359 -26.85 -47.60 12.34
CA GLU A 359 -25.75 -47.03 13.14
C GLU A 359 -24.85 -48.14 13.70
N SER A 360 -25.44 -49.30 14.04
CA SER A 360 -24.74 -50.46 14.63
C SER A 360 -23.54 -50.96 13.81
N LYS A 361 -23.63 -50.90 12.48
CA LYS A 361 -22.54 -51.29 11.56
C LYS A 361 -21.30 -50.41 11.69
N GLY A 362 -21.45 -49.21 12.26
CA GLY A 362 -20.37 -48.27 12.48
C GLY A 362 -19.66 -47.84 11.19
N LEU A 363 -18.42 -47.38 11.34
CA LEU A 363 -17.54 -47.02 10.23
C LEU A 363 -16.22 -47.78 10.36
N SER A 364 -15.85 -48.53 9.32
CA SER A 364 -14.59 -49.27 9.29
C SER A 364 -13.39 -48.33 9.41
N ASP A 365 -12.31 -48.77 10.06
CA ASP A 365 -11.11 -47.96 10.29
C ASP A 365 -10.51 -47.40 9.00
N VAL A 366 -10.55 -48.18 7.92
CA VAL A 366 -10.05 -47.75 6.61
C VAL A 366 -10.90 -46.61 6.05
N SER A 367 -12.24 -46.76 6.06
CA SER A 367 -13.14 -45.70 5.58
C SER A 367 -13.10 -44.45 6.46
N ARG A 368 -12.96 -44.62 7.78
CA ARG A 368 -12.76 -43.52 8.73
C ARG A 368 -11.51 -42.72 8.42
N LYS A 369 -10.36 -43.40 8.27
CA LYS A 369 -9.08 -42.76 7.93
C LYS A 369 -9.14 -42.06 6.57
N GLN A 370 -9.79 -42.65 5.56
CA GLN A 370 -9.94 -42.04 4.23
C GLN A 370 -10.76 -40.75 4.27
N LEU A 371 -11.90 -40.74 4.97
CA LEU A 371 -12.75 -39.54 5.09
C LEU A 371 -12.03 -38.44 5.88
N VAL A 372 -11.40 -38.79 7.00
CA VAL A 372 -10.62 -37.83 7.81
C VAL A 372 -9.45 -37.27 7.00
N ALA A 373 -8.70 -38.11 6.28
CA ALA A 373 -7.59 -37.67 5.45
C ALA A 373 -8.06 -36.74 4.33
N ALA A 374 -9.12 -37.10 3.60
CA ALA A 374 -9.69 -36.25 2.56
C ALA A 374 -10.15 -34.89 3.11
N MET A 375 -10.78 -34.88 4.29
CA MET A 375 -11.19 -33.66 4.98
C MET A 375 -10.00 -32.76 5.31
N LEU A 376 -8.98 -33.31 5.97
CA LEU A 376 -7.81 -32.57 6.42
C LEU A 376 -6.96 -32.09 5.25
N ILE A 377 -6.79 -32.89 4.20
CA ILE A 377 -6.04 -32.49 3.00
C ILE A 377 -6.68 -31.25 2.37
N VAL A 378 -8.00 -31.25 2.18
CA VAL A 378 -8.69 -30.08 1.60
C VAL A 378 -8.61 -28.89 2.56
N LEU A 379 -8.82 -29.09 3.86
CA LEU A 379 -8.78 -27.98 4.83
C LEU A 379 -7.40 -27.33 4.95
N ILE A 380 -6.33 -28.12 4.89
CA ILE A 380 -4.95 -27.63 5.03
C ILE A 380 -4.45 -27.07 3.69
N ALA A 381 -4.49 -27.89 2.63
CA ALA A 381 -3.93 -27.51 1.34
C ALA A 381 -4.78 -26.45 0.61
N GLY A 382 -6.08 -26.43 0.89
CA GLY A 382 -7.04 -25.49 0.33
C GLY A 382 -7.29 -24.24 1.16
N PHE A 383 -6.54 -24.04 2.26
CA PHE A 383 -6.72 -22.89 3.13
C PHE A 383 -6.56 -21.58 2.33
N PRO A 384 -7.60 -20.73 2.27
CA PRO A 384 -7.60 -19.54 1.41
C PRO A 384 -6.85 -18.33 2.00
N GLY A 385 -6.22 -18.47 3.17
CA GLY A 385 -5.56 -17.36 3.86
C GLY A 385 -6.48 -16.59 4.79
N MET A 386 -5.87 -15.75 5.65
CA MET A 386 -6.60 -14.87 6.58
C MET A 386 -7.21 -13.66 5.87
N TYR A 387 -6.64 -13.26 4.72
CA TYR A 387 -7.11 -12.20 3.84
C TYR A 387 -7.19 -12.71 2.40
N PRO A 388 -8.19 -13.54 2.07
CA PRO A 388 -8.32 -14.12 0.72
C PRO A 388 -8.40 -13.07 -0.37
N THR A 389 -8.97 -11.90 -0.04
CA THR A 389 -9.05 -10.72 -0.90
C THR A 389 -8.75 -9.47 -0.09
N TYR A 390 -8.09 -8.50 -0.71
CA TYR A 390 -7.79 -7.19 -0.12
C TYR A 390 -7.69 -6.12 -1.21
N GLN A 391 -7.77 -4.85 -0.82
CA GLN A 391 -7.60 -3.71 -1.73
C GLN A 391 -6.18 -3.17 -1.63
N ILE A 392 -5.61 -2.76 -2.76
CA ILE A 392 -4.29 -2.12 -2.81
C ILE A 392 -4.53 -0.60 -2.70
N ALA A 393 -4.42 -0.05 -1.48
CA ALA A 393 -4.69 1.37 -1.23
C ALA A 393 -3.80 2.30 -2.07
N ASP A 394 -2.51 1.97 -2.13
CA ASP A 394 -1.46 2.75 -2.79
C ASP A 394 -1.19 2.24 -4.22
N TRP A 395 -2.24 1.83 -4.93
CA TRP A 395 -2.13 1.25 -6.27
C TRP A 395 -1.55 2.21 -7.31
N ASP A 396 -1.67 3.51 -7.09
CA ASP A 396 -1.18 4.58 -7.95
C ASP A 396 0.09 5.25 -7.40
N ALA A 397 0.85 4.56 -6.52
CA ALA A 397 1.93 5.16 -5.72
C ALA A 397 3.16 5.76 -6.41
N GLY A 398 3.23 5.71 -7.74
CA GLY A 398 4.40 6.16 -8.47
C GLY A 398 5.58 5.21 -8.27
N LEU A 399 6.79 5.77 -8.15
CA LEU A 399 8.05 5.02 -8.09
C LEU A 399 8.46 4.67 -6.64
N ASP A 400 8.96 3.46 -6.41
CA ASP A 400 9.52 3.03 -5.12
C ASP A 400 11.02 3.35 -5.06
N THR A 401 11.41 4.22 -4.13
CA THR A 401 12.82 4.61 -3.88
C THR A 401 13.43 3.95 -2.66
N SER A 402 12.68 3.11 -1.93
CA SER A 402 13.13 2.54 -0.64
C SER A 402 14.40 1.70 -0.72
N ASN A 403 14.70 1.12 -1.88
CA ASN A 403 15.90 0.31 -2.11
C ASN A 403 17.10 1.13 -2.57
N TRP A 404 16.93 2.42 -2.87
CA TRP A 404 18.02 3.27 -3.34
C TRP A 404 18.97 3.59 -2.18
N ALA A 405 20.27 3.71 -2.50
CA ALA A 405 21.28 4.06 -1.52
C ALA A 405 20.98 5.44 -0.90
N THR A 406 21.29 5.61 0.38
CA THR A 406 21.25 6.90 1.09
C THR A 406 22.65 7.45 1.35
N GLU A 407 23.66 6.59 1.35
CA GLU A 407 25.06 6.94 1.60
C GLU A 407 25.98 6.15 0.66
N LEU A 408 26.98 6.83 0.10
CA LEU A 408 28.02 6.26 -0.75
C LEU A 408 29.41 6.74 -0.32
N GLN A 409 30.42 5.93 -0.60
CA GLN A 409 31.81 6.25 -0.30
C GLN A 409 32.47 6.93 -1.50
N LEU A 410 33.13 8.05 -1.27
CA LEU A 410 33.84 8.85 -2.25
C LEU A 410 35.34 8.53 -2.23
N THR A 411 35.89 8.17 -3.39
CA THR A 411 37.31 7.90 -3.61
C THR A 411 37.88 8.82 -4.70
N THR A 412 39.17 9.12 -4.64
CA THR A 412 39.86 10.07 -5.54
C THR A 412 40.16 9.53 -6.94
N ASP A 413 40.24 8.20 -7.07
CA ASP A 413 40.93 7.56 -8.19
C ASP A 413 39.98 6.92 -9.21
N GLU A 414 38.70 6.75 -8.88
CA GLU A 414 37.72 6.06 -9.70
C GLU A 414 36.38 6.81 -9.75
N PRO A 415 35.71 6.85 -10.92
CA PRO A 415 34.35 7.37 -11.01
C PRO A 415 33.39 6.49 -10.22
N ILE A 416 32.35 7.09 -9.65
CA ILE A 416 31.33 6.34 -8.90
C ILE A 416 30.26 5.87 -9.88
N GLU A 417 30.07 4.56 -9.94
CA GLU A 417 28.97 3.92 -10.67
C GLU A 417 27.80 3.67 -9.71
N LEU A 418 26.62 4.20 -10.03
CA LEU A 418 25.39 4.04 -9.26
C LEU A 418 24.27 3.56 -10.18
N THR A 419 23.65 2.44 -9.83
CA THR A 419 22.46 1.92 -10.52
C THR A 419 21.22 2.24 -9.69
N LEU A 420 20.24 2.88 -10.33
CA LEU A 420 18.92 3.16 -9.75
C LEU A 420 17.91 2.18 -10.30
N ASP A 421 17.39 1.31 -9.43
CA ASP A 421 16.32 0.39 -9.79
C ASP A 421 15.00 1.15 -9.90
N LEU A 422 14.39 1.13 -11.09
CA LEU A 422 13.09 1.71 -11.34
C LEU A 422 12.03 0.61 -11.17
N THR A 423 11.35 0.63 -10.02
CA THR A 423 10.22 -0.25 -9.72
C THR A 423 9.03 0.57 -9.25
N PRO A 424 7.80 0.30 -9.71
CA PRO A 424 6.62 0.97 -9.19
C PRO A 424 6.37 0.59 -7.73
N ALA A 425 6.05 1.59 -6.89
CA ALA A 425 5.49 1.35 -5.56
C ALA A 425 4.06 0.81 -5.65
N GLY A 426 3.34 1.23 -6.69
CA GLY A 426 1.98 0.82 -6.99
C GLY A 426 1.89 -0.28 -8.05
N VAL A 427 0.73 -0.37 -8.67
CA VAL A 427 0.36 -1.36 -9.69
C VAL A 427 0.34 -0.76 -11.11
N ILE A 428 0.06 0.54 -11.21
CA ILE A 428 0.00 1.24 -12.51
C ILE A 428 1.41 1.33 -13.11
N PRO A 429 1.55 1.19 -14.44
CA PRO A 429 2.78 1.56 -15.14
C PRO A 429 3.19 3.00 -14.84
N VAL A 430 4.44 3.20 -14.46
CA VAL A 430 4.95 4.53 -14.11
C VAL A 430 5.83 5.04 -15.23
N SER A 431 5.57 6.28 -15.64
CA SER A 431 6.39 7.02 -16.60
C SER A 431 6.65 8.40 -16.02
N GLY A 432 7.84 8.93 -16.26
CA GLY A 432 8.22 10.20 -15.66
C GLY A 432 9.64 10.61 -16.01
N TRP A 433 10.14 11.54 -15.22
CA TRP A 433 11.46 12.12 -15.39
C TRP A 433 12.25 12.04 -14.09
N LEU A 434 13.55 11.80 -14.23
CA LEU A 434 14.53 11.90 -13.17
C LEU A 434 15.46 13.07 -13.48
N GLN A 435 15.63 13.97 -12.51
CA GLN A 435 16.61 15.04 -12.58
C GLN A 435 17.62 14.87 -11.45
N PHE A 436 18.89 14.95 -11.80
CA PHE A 436 19.99 14.72 -10.87
C PHE A 436 20.67 16.05 -10.55
N ARG A 437 21.03 16.24 -9.28
CA ARG A 437 21.60 17.49 -8.78
C ARG A 437 22.66 17.23 -7.73
N ILE A 438 23.80 17.91 -7.84
CA ILE A 438 24.87 17.86 -6.82
C ILE A 438 24.83 19.13 -5.99
N GLU A 439 24.85 18.97 -4.67
CA GLU A 439 25.03 20.05 -3.70
C GLU A 439 26.37 19.88 -2.95
N GLY A 440 26.99 21.01 -2.59
CA GLY A 440 28.23 21.06 -1.82
C GLY A 440 29.41 21.65 -2.59
N SER A 441 30.08 20.84 -3.42
CA SER A 441 31.31 21.27 -4.10
C SER A 441 31.02 22.26 -5.22
N THR A 442 31.81 23.33 -5.26
CA THR A 442 31.85 24.33 -6.33
C THR A 442 32.20 23.66 -7.67
N ASP A 443 31.22 23.56 -8.57
CA ASP A 443 31.27 23.38 -10.04
C ASP A 443 32.17 22.31 -10.70
N ASP A 444 32.85 21.45 -9.92
CA ASP A 444 33.86 20.51 -10.44
C ASP A 444 33.34 19.08 -10.64
N TRP A 445 32.08 18.76 -10.34
CA TRP A 445 31.53 17.41 -10.48
C TRP A 445 30.53 17.31 -11.62
N ARG A 446 30.58 16.20 -12.35
CA ARG A 446 29.70 15.90 -13.49
C ARG A 446 28.98 14.58 -13.27
N ILE A 447 27.69 14.59 -13.57
CA ILE A 447 26.85 13.39 -13.63
C ILE A 447 26.65 13.07 -15.10
N GLU A 448 27.07 11.89 -15.51
CA GLU A 448 26.70 11.31 -16.79
C GLU A 448 25.73 10.16 -16.51
N SER A 449 24.62 10.10 -17.23
CA SER A 449 23.67 8.98 -17.18
C SER A 449 23.44 8.37 -18.55
N ASP A 450 23.07 7.10 -18.60
CA ASP A 450 22.75 6.38 -19.82
C ASP A 450 21.49 6.91 -20.54
N CYS A 451 20.62 7.61 -19.83
CA CYS A 451 19.35 8.16 -20.32
C CYS A 451 19.32 9.69 -20.48
N GLN A 452 20.41 10.40 -20.16
CA GLN A 452 20.46 11.85 -20.27
C GLN A 452 20.35 12.32 -21.73
N LEU A 453 19.30 13.08 -22.02
CA LEU A 453 19.21 13.91 -23.23
C LEU A 453 19.92 15.26 -23.00
N GLU A 454 20.01 16.12 -24.03
CA GLU A 454 20.70 17.42 -24.06
C GLU A 454 20.38 18.42 -22.90
N ARG A 455 19.47 18.07 -21.97
CA ARG A 455 18.93 18.90 -20.88
C ARG A 455 19.22 18.42 -19.45
N GLU A 456 20.12 17.44 -19.28
CA GLU A 456 20.47 16.86 -17.95
C GLU A 456 19.34 16.09 -17.24
N VAL A 457 18.23 15.81 -17.93
CA VAL A 457 17.08 15.05 -17.42
C VAL A 457 17.03 13.67 -18.10
N CYS A 458 16.60 12.66 -17.33
CA CYS A 458 16.42 11.28 -17.76
C CYS A 458 14.93 10.93 -17.83
N ARG A 459 14.45 10.49 -18.99
CA ARG A 459 13.07 10.02 -19.17
C ARG A 459 13.00 8.51 -19.01
N PHE A 460 12.01 8.03 -18.26
CA PHE A 460 11.63 6.62 -18.23
C PHE A 460 10.15 6.45 -18.59
N ASP A 461 9.83 5.39 -19.32
CA ASP A 461 8.49 5.15 -19.83
C ASP A 461 8.03 3.72 -19.50
N GLY A 462 6.80 3.60 -19.01
CA GLY A 462 6.07 2.34 -18.91
C GLY A 462 6.70 1.29 -18.00
N VAL A 463 7.34 1.71 -16.91
CA VAL A 463 7.97 0.79 -15.95
C VAL A 463 6.87 0.06 -15.16
N THR A 464 6.91 -1.27 -15.12
CA THR A 464 5.92 -2.10 -14.41
C THR A 464 6.59 -3.06 -13.43
N GLN A 465 5.80 -3.68 -12.54
CA GLN A 465 6.31 -4.72 -11.63
C GLN A 465 6.87 -5.95 -12.37
N ALA A 466 6.43 -6.19 -13.62
CA ALA A 466 6.87 -7.32 -14.43
C ALA A 466 8.05 -6.98 -15.34
N SER A 467 8.18 -5.71 -15.75
CA SER A 467 9.29 -5.19 -16.54
C SER A 467 9.90 -3.98 -15.81
N PRO A 468 10.65 -4.21 -14.71
CA PRO A 468 11.41 -3.16 -14.07
C PRO A 468 12.49 -2.62 -15.01
N SER A 469 12.93 -1.40 -14.76
CA SER A 469 14.00 -0.74 -15.51
C SER A 469 15.11 -0.31 -14.57
N GLU A 470 16.26 0.05 -15.10
CA GLU A 470 17.42 0.50 -14.34
C GLU A 470 18.02 1.72 -15.05
N VAL A 471 18.47 2.70 -14.27
CA VAL A 471 19.21 3.86 -14.76
C VAL A 471 20.60 3.85 -14.17
N ASN A 472 21.62 3.90 -15.02
CA ASN A 472 23.00 3.92 -14.58
C ASN A 472 23.55 5.34 -14.61
N LEU A 473 24.10 5.74 -13.47
CA LEU A 473 24.74 7.03 -13.25
C LEU A 473 26.23 6.82 -13.04
N THR A 474 27.03 7.67 -13.68
CA THR A 474 28.46 7.80 -13.47
C THR A 474 28.76 9.20 -12.98
N ILE A 475 29.30 9.30 -11.78
CA ILE A 475 29.64 10.57 -11.13
C ILE A 475 31.16 10.70 -11.15
N SER A 476 31.65 11.78 -11.76
CA SER A 476 33.09 12.00 -11.94
C SER A 476 33.47 13.47 -11.79
N GLN A 477 34.74 13.72 -11.46
CA GLN A 477 35.27 15.07 -11.37
C GLN A 477 35.68 15.58 -12.77
N ALA A 478 35.30 16.82 -13.11
CA ALA A 478 35.53 17.46 -14.40
C ALA A 478 37.02 17.77 -14.67
N THR A 479 37.80 18.00 -13.62
CA THR A 479 39.23 18.27 -13.72
C THR A 479 40.03 17.39 -12.76
N ASN A 480 41.15 16.82 -13.24
CA ASN A 480 42.12 16.07 -12.42
C ASN A 480 42.93 17.01 -11.50
N GLY A 481 42.26 17.95 -10.84
CA GLY A 481 42.84 18.94 -9.94
C GLY A 481 43.07 18.36 -8.55
N GLN A 482 44.12 18.82 -7.89
CA GLN A 482 44.45 18.47 -6.52
C GLN A 482 43.63 19.34 -5.55
N TYR A 483 42.32 19.16 -5.56
CA TYR A 483 41.39 19.83 -4.65
C TYR A 483 41.08 18.93 -3.44
N ASP A 484 40.73 19.55 -2.31
CA ASP A 484 40.30 18.85 -1.11
C ASP A 484 39.01 18.04 -1.39
N LEU A 485 38.98 16.77 -0.96
CA LEU A 485 37.75 15.97 -1.05
C LEU A 485 36.76 16.48 -0.01
N ASN A 486 35.67 17.08 -0.49
CA ASN A 486 34.55 17.51 0.32
C ASN A 486 33.36 16.54 0.15
N PRO A 487 32.53 16.36 1.20
CA PRO A 487 31.29 15.62 1.05
C PRO A 487 30.39 16.30 0.00
N LEU A 488 29.58 15.48 -0.67
CA LEU A 488 28.61 15.94 -1.66
C LEU A 488 27.24 15.36 -1.31
N ARG A 489 26.18 16.02 -1.75
CA ARG A 489 24.82 15.47 -1.72
C ARG A 489 24.28 15.38 -3.12
N LEU A 490 24.01 14.16 -3.58
CA LEU A 490 23.27 13.91 -4.80
C LEU A 490 21.77 13.92 -4.47
N THR A 491 21.06 14.92 -4.96
CA THR A 491 19.62 15.00 -4.90
C THR A 491 19.02 14.51 -6.23
N ILE A 492 18.07 13.59 -6.15
CA ILE A 492 17.34 13.03 -7.27
C ILE A 492 15.89 13.49 -7.16
N PHE A 493 15.46 14.30 -8.11
CA PHE A 493 14.06 14.70 -8.26
C PHE A 493 13.33 13.72 -9.14
N ILE A 494 12.20 13.24 -8.65
CA ILE A 494 11.33 12.29 -9.32
C ILE A 494 10.07 13.04 -9.69
N ASP A 495 9.85 13.22 -10.98
CA ASP A 495 8.71 13.92 -11.57
C ASP A 495 7.83 12.89 -12.28
N VAL A 496 6.83 12.40 -11.56
CA VAL A 496 5.78 11.51 -12.04
C VAL A 496 4.45 12.24 -11.90
N GLU A 497 3.57 12.13 -12.90
CA GLU A 497 2.31 12.86 -12.93
C GLU A 497 1.51 12.72 -11.62
N GLY A 498 1.35 13.84 -10.90
CA GLY A 498 0.61 13.92 -9.64
C GLY A 498 1.32 13.33 -8.42
N ARG A 499 2.58 12.89 -8.54
CA ARG A 499 3.40 12.31 -7.47
C ARG A 499 4.87 12.66 -7.65
N GLU A 500 5.23 13.88 -7.27
CA GLU A 500 6.61 14.33 -7.24
C GLU A 500 7.29 13.97 -5.92
N ALA A 501 8.56 13.56 -5.97
CA ALA A 501 9.33 13.18 -4.79
C ALA A 501 10.81 13.57 -4.92
N GLU A 502 11.52 13.62 -3.80
CA GLU A 502 12.96 13.90 -3.72
C GLU A 502 13.65 12.76 -2.95
N HIS A 503 14.76 12.26 -3.49
CA HIS A 503 15.63 11.29 -2.82
C HIS A 503 17.05 11.83 -2.74
N ALA A 504 17.66 11.80 -1.56
CA ALA A 504 19.00 12.34 -1.34
C ALA A 504 20.00 11.23 -0.97
N ILE A 505 21.19 11.32 -1.57
CA ILE A 505 22.31 10.41 -1.34
C ILE A 505 23.52 11.23 -0.92
N ILE A 506 24.10 10.93 0.25
CA ILE A 506 25.29 11.60 0.75
C ILE A 506 26.53 10.84 0.27
N LEU A 507 27.47 11.53 -0.37
CA LEU A 507 28.76 10.97 -0.79
C LEU A 507 29.85 11.44 0.18
N MET A 508 30.40 10.51 0.96
CA MET A 508 31.36 10.79 2.02
C MET A 508 32.79 10.36 1.65
N PRO A 509 33.81 11.24 1.78
CA PRO A 509 35.21 10.86 1.62
C PRO A 509 35.63 9.74 2.59
N ILE A 510 36.42 8.78 2.10
CA ILE A 510 36.97 7.72 2.96
C ILE A 510 38.41 7.99 3.38
N GLY A 511 38.74 7.65 4.63
CA GLY A 511 40.12 7.63 5.13
C GLY A 511 40.72 9.00 5.47
N ILE A 512 39.92 10.07 5.40
CA ILE A 512 40.29 11.44 5.80
C ILE A 512 39.24 11.99 6.75
N THR A 513 39.64 12.93 7.61
CA THR A 513 38.70 13.68 8.45
C THR A 513 37.98 14.71 7.57
N ALA A 514 36.64 14.67 7.56
CA ALA A 514 35.80 15.52 6.72
C ALA A 514 34.42 15.77 7.37
N PRO A 515 33.71 16.85 6.96
CA PRO A 515 32.31 17.03 7.33
C PRO A 515 31.44 15.88 6.82
N ILE A 516 30.35 15.57 7.53
CA ILE A 516 29.39 14.53 7.14
C ILE A 516 28.40 15.06 6.10
N ASP A 517 27.94 16.31 6.25
CA ASP A 517 27.02 16.97 5.32
C ASP A 517 27.77 18.07 4.54
N PRO A 518 27.49 18.27 3.24
CA PRO A 518 28.03 19.38 2.45
C PRO A 518 27.57 20.78 2.86
N LEU A 519 26.63 20.92 3.79
CA LEU A 519 26.04 22.20 4.19
C LEU A 519 26.13 22.45 5.69
N TRP A 520 26.23 23.72 6.05
CA TRP A 520 25.97 24.17 7.41
C TRP A 520 24.47 24.12 7.71
N LEU A 521 24.10 23.66 8.90
CA LEU A 521 22.73 23.72 9.39
C LEU A 521 22.52 25.01 10.20
N LEU A 522 21.59 25.85 9.75
CA LEU A 522 21.14 27.02 10.54
C LEU A 522 20.20 26.57 11.66
N ILE A 523 20.67 26.68 12.91
CA ILE A 523 19.93 26.26 14.10
C ILE A 523 19.13 27.43 14.69
N GLU A 524 19.69 28.64 14.65
CA GLU A 524 19.06 29.86 15.17
C GLU A 524 19.23 31.01 14.17
N GLU A 525 18.11 31.54 13.68
CA GLU A 525 18.06 32.74 12.83
C GLU A 525 17.71 33.96 13.71
N THR A 526 18.70 34.46 14.43
CA THR A 526 18.57 35.69 15.24
C THR A 526 19.62 36.72 14.82
N GLU A 527 19.64 37.89 15.46
CA GLU A 527 20.72 38.88 15.33
C GLU A 527 22.12 38.26 15.54
N THR A 528 22.22 37.20 16.36
CA THR A 528 23.45 36.41 16.55
C THR A 528 23.20 34.97 16.09
N PRO A 529 23.33 34.69 14.78
CA PRO A 529 22.91 33.40 14.22
C PRO A 529 23.81 32.25 14.68
N ARG A 530 23.26 31.04 14.72
CA ARG A 530 24.00 29.84 15.11
C ARG A 530 23.96 28.81 13.98
N ILE A 531 25.13 28.46 13.47
CA ILE A 531 25.28 27.42 12.44
C ILE A 531 26.09 26.24 12.98
N CYS A 532 25.72 25.02 12.62
CA CYS A 532 26.39 23.81 13.09
C CYS A 532 26.61 22.81 11.96
N LEU A 533 27.64 21.99 12.09
CA LEU A 533 27.87 20.81 11.27
C LEU A 533 28.48 19.69 12.11
N SER A 534 28.49 18.47 11.58
CA SER A 534 29.15 17.32 12.19
C SER A 534 30.34 16.89 11.33
N ILE A 535 31.48 16.64 11.97
CA ILE A 535 32.73 16.18 11.35
C ILE A 535 33.01 14.76 11.79
N ASP A 536 33.30 13.87 10.85
CA ASP A 536 33.82 12.54 11.18
C ASP A 536 35.34 12.57 11.23
N VAL A 537 35.90 12.28 12.40
CA VAL A 537 37.35 12.35 12.66
C VAL A 537 37.95 10.95 12.63
N VAL A 538 38.88 10.73 11.69
CA VAL A 538 39.60 9.47 11.57
C VAL A 538 40.77 9.44 12.54
N SER A 539 41.02 8.30 13.20
CA SER A 539 42.05 8.17 14.26
C SER A 539 43.49 8.51 13.84
N SER A 540 43.77 8.59 12.54
CA SER A 540 45.08 8.92 11.98
C SER A 540 45.16 10.33 11.39
N ASP A 541 44.09 11.13 11.46
CA ASP A 541 43.95 12.43 10.81
C ASP A 541 43.39 13.49 11.77
N SER A 542 44.14 13.78 12.84
CA SER A 542 43.82 14.80 13.84
C SER A 542 44.36 16.19 13.47
N GLY A 543 43.70 17.22 13.98
CA GLY A 543 44.06 18.61 13.68
C GLY A 543 43.26 19.64 14.47
N VAL A 544 43.49 20.92 14.16
CA VAL A 544 42.82 22.06 14.78
C VAL A 544 42.00 22.81 13.73
N LEU A 545 40.81 23.26 14.14
CA LEU A 545 39.94 24.09 13.33
C LEU A 545 40.30 25.58 13.49
N ALA A 546 40.37 26.28 12.38
CA ALA A 546 40.60 27.71 12.29
C ALA A 546 39.55 28.39 11.41
N LEU A 547 39.29 29.68 11.70
CA LEU A 547 38.38 30.53 10.94
C LEU A 547 39.10 31.78 10.48
N SER A 548 38.77 32.26 9.29
CA SER A 548 39.27 33.52 8.74
C SER A 548 38.27 34.67 8.84
N ASN A 549 36.98 34.40 9.06
CA ASN A 549 35.93 35.40 9.05
C ASN A 549 35.64 35.95 10.47
N PRO A 550 35.84 37.26 10.74
CA PRO A 550 35.69 37.89 12.05
C PRO A 550 34.25 38.03 12.54
N PHE A 551 33.24 37.73 11.70
CA PHE A 551 31.84 37.72 12.14
C PHE A 551 31.44 36.42 12.83
N TRP A 552 32.29 35.38 12.82
CA TRP A 552 31.99 34.06 13.37
C TRP A 552 33.00 33.67 14.44
N GLU A 553 32.53 33.06 15.53
CA GLU A 553 33.37 32.49 16.60
C GLU A 553 32.96 31.05 16.91
N PHE A 554 33.91 30.23 17.39
CA PHE A 554 33.61 28.87 17.83
C PHE A 554 32.94 28.86 19.21
N GLU A 555 31.85 28.10 19.38
CA GLU A 555 31.21 27.90 20.70
C GLU A 555 31.92 26.85 21.56
N GLY A 556 32.74 25.97 20.96
CA GLY A 556 33.26 24.76 21.58
C GLY A 556 34.77 24.54 21.38
N GLU A 557 35.20 23.29 21.57
CA GLU A 557 36.59 22.89 21.35
C GLU A 557 36.93 22.87 19.85
N THR A 558 38.06 23.47 19.49
CA THR A 558 38.56 23.49 18.10
C THR A 558 39.54 22.36 17.80
N ASN A 559 39.99 21.61 18.81
CA ASN A 559 40.98 20.56 18.68
C ASN A 559 40.32 19.20 18.50
N LEU A 560 40.41 18.63 17.30
CA LEU A 560 39.81 17.36 16.92
C LEU A 560 40.84 16.22 17.07
N SER A 561 41.07 15.80 18.32
CA SER A 561 42.08 14.78 18.65
C SER A 561 41.52 13.37 18.90
N SER A 562 40.23 13.24 19.21
CA SER A 562 39.55 11.95 19.36
C SER A 562 38.94 11.49 18.03
N SER A 563 38.96 10.19 17.76
CA SER A 563 38.26 9.62 16.61
C SER A 563 36.75 9.54 16.86
N GLY A 564 35.96 9.73 15.80
CA GLY A 564 34.49 9.66 15.81
C GLY A 564 33.83 10.97 15.37
N THR A 565 32.51 11.04 15.51
CA THR A 565 31.73 12.22 15.13
C THR A 565 31.84 13.34 16.16
N HIS A 566 32.15 14.55 15.70
CA HIS A 566 32.25 15.76 16.52
C HIS A 566 31.35 16.85 15.93
N ASP A 567 30.51 17.44 16.78
CA ASP A 567 29.66 18.56 16.38
C ASP A 567 30.40 19.89 16.58
N VAL A 568 30.47 20.68 15.51
CA VAL A 568 31.12 21.98 15.48
C VAL A 568 30.07 23.04 15.21
N CYS A 569 29.91 23.97 16.15
CA CYS A 569 28.98 25.09 16.02
C CYS A 569 29.72 26.42 16.07
N LEU A 570 29.28 27.33 15.22
CA LEU A 570 29.74 28.71 15.16
C LEU A 570 28.63 29.64 15.64
N ARG A 571 29.00 30.59 16.49
CA ARG A 571 28.16 31.72 16.86
C ARG A 571 28.53 32.90 15.98
N GLY A 572 27.53 33.45 15.31
CA GLY A 572 27.66 34.66 14.51
C GLY A 572 27.39 35.90 15.35
N HIS A 573 28.13 36.95 15.06
CA HIS A 573 27.78 38.31 15.45
C HIS A 573 26.72 38.91 14.52
N GLU A 574 26.22 40.10 14.86
CA GLU A 574 25.32 40.86 13.99
C GLU A 574 25.90 41.04 12.59
N GLY A 575 25.16 40.60 11.57
CA GLY A 575 25.60 40.60 10.17
C GLY A 575 26.38 39.35 9.72
N ALA A 576 26.57 38.32 10.56
CA ALA A 576 27.39 37.15 10.21
C ALA A 576 26.85 36.33 9.02
N LEU A 577 25.53 36.10 8.92
CA LEU A 577 24.92 35.48 7.73
C LEU A 577 24.92 36.41 6.50
N ARG A 578 25.39 37.64 6.62
CA ARG A 578 25.50 38.64 5.54
C ARG A 578 26.96 39.03 5.30
N SER A 579 27.91 38.39 5.98
CA SER A 579 29.34 38.67 5.79
C SER A 579 29.92 38.04 4.54
N SER A 580 29.23 37.05 3.98
CA SER A 580 29.57 36.49 2.67
C SER A 580 28.75 37.16 1.57
N THR A 581 29.44 37.58 0.51
CA THR A 581 28.84 38.04 -0.75
C THR A 581 28.79 36.94 -1.81
N PHE A 582 29.16 35.71 -1.43
CA PHE A 582 29.14 34.55 -2.30
C PHE A 582 27.94 33.69 -1.97
N PHE A 583 27.35 33.14 -3.03
CA PHE A 583 26.18 32.29 -2.94
C PHE A 583 26.43 31.03 -3.75
N ASP A 584 25.78 29.94 -3.35
CA ASP A 584 25.74 28.74 -4.17
C ASP A 584 24.73 28.88 -5.33
N SER A 585 24.60 27.83 -6.13
CA SER A 585 23.65 27.76 -7.25
C SER A 585 22.18 27.93 -6.84
N PHE A 586 21.85 27.78 -5.54
CA PHE A 586 20.51 27.96 -4.96
C PHE A 586 20.36 29.30 -4.24
N ASN A 587 21.30 30.23 -4.44
CA ASN A 587 21.36 31.51 -3.75
C ASN A 587 21.36 31.41 -2.22
N ARG A 588 21.80 30.28 -1.66
CA ARG A 588 22.11 30.18 -0.24
C ARG A 588 23.42 30.90 0.02
N VAL A 589 23.51 31.57 1.15
CA VAL A 589 24.72 32.26 1.56
C VAL A 589 25.83 31.24 1.83
N MET A 590 27.00 31.45 1.24
CA MET A 590 28.18 30.68 1.59
C MET A 590 28.63 31.02 3.02
N GLY A 591 28.75 30.03 3.89
CA GLY A 591 29.23 30.19 5.26
C GLY A 591 30.72 30.60 5.32
N PRO A 592 31.26 30.79 6.54
CA PRO A 592 32.69 31.05 6.70
C PRO A 592 33.52 29.86 6.22
N VAL A 593 34.71 30.13 5.68
CA VAL A 593 35.67 29.08 5.34
C VAL A 593 36.21 28.49 6.63
N LEU A 594 36.02 27.18 6.80
CA LEU A 594 36.54 26.41 7.92
C LEU A 594 37.83 25.72 7.49
N SER A 595 38.95 26.14 8.06
CA SER A 595 40.26 25.56 7.78
C SER A 595 40.56 24.46 8.81
N PHE A 596 40.92 23.28 8.35
CA PHE A 596 41.38 22.17 9.17
C PHE A 596 42.89 22.01 9.03
N GLU A 597 43.62 22.47 10.04
CA GLU A 597 45.07 22.40 10.13
C GLU A 597 45.47 21.07 10.76
N ARG A 598 45.96 20.13 9.94
CA ARG A 598 46.34 18.79 10.44
C ARG A 598 47.68 18.82 11.17
N ASP A 599 47.85 17.88 12.09
CA ASP A 599 49.10 17.70 12.84
C ASP A 599 50.33 17.40 11.94
N ASN A 600 50.09 16.90 10.73
CA ASN A 600 51.12 16.63 9.72
C ASN A 600 51.58 17.89 8.95
N GLY A 601 50.92 19.04 9.17
CA GLY A 601 51.19 20.32 8.51
C GLY A 601 50.52 20.51 7.14
N SER A 602 49.53 19.68 6.77
CA SER A 602 48.69 19.89 5.58
C SER A 602 47.31 20.42 5.94
N ASP A 603 46.88 21.49 5.28
CA ASP A 603 45.61 22.15 5.58
C ASP A 603 44.55 21.75 4.55
N SER A 604 43.31 21.56 4.99
CA SER A 604 42.14 21.48 4.10
C SER A 604 41.17 22.62 4.39
N ASN A 605 40.53 23.15 3.34
CA ASN A 605 39.57 24.24 3.49
C ASN A 605 38.17 23.79 3.08
N TRP A 606 37.23 23.91 4.00
CA TRP A 606 35.82 23.61 3.75
C TRP A 606 35.04 24.91 3.62
N TRP A 607 34.49 25.14 2.42
CA TRP A 607 33.65 26.29 2.13
C TRP A 607 32.27 25.80 1.69
N MET A 608 31.30 25.91 2.60
CA MET A 608 29.98 25.26 2.48
C MET A 608 28.88 26.30 2.59
N ALA A 609 27.78 26.11 1.87
CA ALA A 609 26.61 26.96 1.99
C ALA A 609 25.85 26.69 3.30
N VAL A 610 25.11 27.70 3.77
CA VAL A 610 24.25 27.59 4.96
C VAL A 610 22.83 27.25 4.53
N ASN A 611 22.36 26.06 4.91
CA ASN A 611 20.99 25.64 4.69
C ASN A 611 20.03 26.50 5.53
N GLY A 612 18.97 27.05 4.92
CA GLY A 612 18.06 28.00 5.57
C GLY A 612 18.44 29.47 5.38
N SER A 613 19.42 29.78 4.52
CA SER A 613 19.85 31.16 4.21
C SER A 613 19.40 31.63 2.83
N GLU A 614 18.36 31.02 2.28
CA GLU A 614 17.84 31.31 0.94
C GLU A 614 17.31 32.74 0.84
N ALA A 615 17.32 33.30 -0.37
CA ALA A 615 16.79 34.64 -0.60
C ALA A 615 15.29 34.70 -0.33
N ILE A 616 14.83 35.72 0.39
CA ILE A 616 13.41 35.88 0.72
C ILE A 616 12.75 36.80 -0.31
N LEU A 617 11.56 36.40 -0.76
CA LEU A 617 10.64 37.23 -1.53
C LEU A 617 9.36 37.42 -0.70
N THR A 618 9.15 38.63 -0.18
CA THR A 618 7.92 38.97 0.53
C THR A 618 6.84 39.42 -0.43
N ILE A 619 5.62 38.92 -0.25
CA ILE A 619 4.48 39.20 -1.13
C ILE A 619 3.30 39.64 -0.27
N SER A 620 2.73 40.79 -0.60
CA SER A 620 1.58 41.37 0.09
C SER A 620 0.27 40.86 -0.51
N ASP A 621 -0.70 40.54 0.35
CA ASP A 621 -2.02 39.99 -0.04
C ASP A 621 -1.96 38.76 -0.98
N LEU A 622 -0.82 38.06 -1.02
CA LEU A 622 -0.54 36.94 -1.92
C LEU A 622 -0.66 37.27 -3.43
N ASP A 623 -0.70 38.56 -3.79
CA ASP A 623 -0.80 39.05 -5.16
C ASP A 623 0.51 39.78 -5.51
N TRP A 624 1.27 39.20 -6.43
CA TRP A 624 2.53 39.77 -6.88
C TRP A 624 2.41 40.26 -8.32
N GLU A 625 2.46 41.57 -8.50
CA GLU A 625 2.55 42.12 -9.86
C GLU A 625 3.93 41.76 -10.45
N TYR A 626 3.93 41.18 -11.65
CA TYR A 626 5.15 40.78 -12.34
C TYR A 626 6.02 42.00 -12.62
N PRO A 627 7.23 42.10 -12.04
CA PRO A 627 8.02 43.30 -12.20
C PRO A 627 8.63 43.35 -13.60
N LEU A 628 8.43 44.45 -14.33
CA LEU A 628 8.86 44.62 -15.72
C LEU A 628 10.39 44.47 -15.97
N TRP A 629 11.19 44.50 -14.92
CA TRP A 629 12.64 44.35 -14.94
C TRP A 629 13.10 42.88 -14.79
N PHE A 630 12.19 41.97 -14.42
CA PHE A 630 12.37 40.52 -14.63
C PHE A 630 12.13 40.10 -16.09
N ALA A 631 11.74 41.03 -16.97
CA ALA A 631 11.56 40.75 -18.39
C ALA A 631 12.92 40.39 -19.01
N ALA A 632 13.21 39.09 -19.02
CA ALA A 632 14.42 38.54 -19.59
C ALA A 632 14.42 38.72 -21.11
N THR A 633 15.62 38.82 -21.67
CA THR A 633 15.85 38.75 -23.12
C THR A 633 15.54 37.36 -23.70
N GLU A 634 15.37 36.37 -22.83
CA GLU A 634 15.10 34.97 -23.13
C GLU A 634 13.82 34.50 -22.43
N THR A 635 13.25 33.39 -22.89
CA THR A 635 12.03 32.82 -22.32
C THR A 635 12.37 32.15 -20.99
N VAL A 636 11.74 32.60 -19.91
CA VAL A 636 11.98 32.10 -18.54
C VAL A 636 10.77 31.36 -18.01
N THR A 637 11.02 30.37 -17.16
CA THR A 637 9.98 29.61 -16.47
C THR A 637 10.01 29.95 -14.99
N PHE A 638 8.84 30.28 -14.43
CA PHE A 638 8.64 30.42 -12.99
C PHE A 638 7.99 29.13 -12.50
N ALA A 639 8.65 28.44 -11.58
CA ALA A 639 8.16 27.21 -10.97
C ALA A 639 8.01 27.40 -9.48
N TYR A 640 6.90 26.92 -8.93
CA TYR A 640 6.54 27.15 -7.55
C TYR A 640 6.16 25.83 -6.86
N ALA A 641 6.57 25.68 -5.61
CA ALA A 641 6.19 24.56 -4.74
C ALA A 641 5.86 25.11 -3.33
N ASP A 642 4.79 24.62 -2.71
CA ASP A 642 4.43 24.94 -1.32
C ASP A 642 5.44 24.31 -0.34
N ASP A 643 6.05 23.18 -0.71
CA ASP A 643 7.02 22.45 0.13
C ASP A 643 8.33 22.05 -0.58
N GLY A 644 9.27 21.51 0.20
CA GLY A 644 10.52 20.95 -0.32
C GLY A 644 11.59 22.00 -0.64
N THR A 645 12.21 21.89 -1.81
CA THR A 645 13.23 22.83 -2.29
C THR A 645 12.83 23.38 -3.66
N ALA A 646 13.28 24.59 -3.98
CA ALA A 646 13.10 25.17 -5.30
C ALA A 646 13.66 24.20 -6.37
N SER A 647 12.87 23.93 -7.41
CA SER A 647 13.26 23.03 -8.50
C SER A 647 12.76 23.57 -9.85
N CYS A 648 13.50 23.23 -10.90
CA CYS A 648 13.09 23.55 -12.27
C CYS A 648 12.28 22.38 -12.82
N PRO A 649 11.20 22.64 -13.57
CA PRO A 649 10.34 21.59 -14.09
C PRO A 649 11.12 20.74 -15.09
N SER A 650 11.01 19.42 -14.95
CA SER A 650 11.64 18.45 -15.85
C SER A 650 10.82 18.21 -17.12
N THR A 651 9.53 18.57 -17.10
CA THR A 651 8.62 18.39 -18.24
C THR A 651 8.71 19.52 -19.27
N ASP A 652 8.50 19.15 -20.53
CA ASP A 652 8.37 20.12 -21.63
C ASP A 652 6.99 20.76 -21.74
N VAL A 653 6.00 20.18 -21.07
CA VAL A 653 4.58 20.59 -21.15
C VAL A 653 4.29 21.63 -20.08
N ILE A 654 4.81 22.83 -20.30
CA ILE A 654 4.61 23.98 -19.42
C ILE A 654 3.63 24.93 -20.10
N VAL A 655 2.68 25.47 -19.33
CA VAL A 655 1.74 26.47 -19.85
C VAL A 655 2.51 27.73 -20.21
N GLU A 656 2.48 28.09 -21.49
CA GLU A 656 3.05 29.34 -21.99
C GLU A 656 2.01 30.47 -21.92
N MET A 657 2.41 31.59 -21.32
CA MET A 657 1.51 32.70 -21.10
C MET A 657 1.17 33.44 -22.40
N ASN A 658 -0.11 33.75 -22.60
CA ASN A 658 -0.55 34.66 -23.65
C ASN A 658 -0.32 36.12 -23.26
N THR A 659 0.67 36.74 -23.88
CA THR A 659 1.18 38.08 -23.57
C THR A 659 0.45 39.24 -24.25
N SER A 660 -0.69 38.99 -24.90
CA SER A 660 -1.44 40.02 -25.67
C SER A 660 -2.29 40.99 -24.83
N GLY A 661 -2.31 40.87 -23.49
CA GLY A 661 -3.04 41.73 -22.56
C GLY A 661 -2.63 41.53 -21.09
N GLU A 662 -3.39 42.09 -20.14
CA GLU A 662 -3.26 41.78 -18.70
C GLU A 662 -3.53 40.30 -18.45
N TRP A 663 -2.73 39.69 -17.59
CA TRP A 663 -2.84 38.27 -17.30
C TRP A 663 -2.70 37.94 -15.83
N VAL A 664 -3.28 36.81 -15.45
CA VAL A 664 -3.32 36.30 -14.09
C VAL A 664 -2.93 34.83 -14.11
N TRP A 665 -2.07 34.43 -13.19
CA TRP A 665 -1.74 33.04 -12.94
C TRP A 665 -1.77 32.76 -11.44
N THR A 666 -2.34 31.62 -11.06
CA THR A 666 -2.38 31.15 -9.68
C THR A 666 -1.57 29.87 -9.62
N PHE A 667 -0.53 29.87 -8.81
CA PHE A 667 0.27 28.67 -8.59
C PHE A 667 -0.51 27.67 -7.71
N ALA A 668 -0.50 26.42 -8.13
CA ALA A 668 -0.80 25.26 -7.31
C ALA A 668 0.51 24.57 -6.91
N GLU A 669 0.43 23.56 -6.04
CA GLU A 669 1.59 22.74 -5.66
C GLU A 669 2.34 22.23 -6.90
N ARG A 670 3.65 22.48 -6.95
CA ARG A 670 4.58 22.09 -8.03
C ARG A 670 4.14 22.51 -9.44
N SER A 671 3.51 23.68 -9.56
CA SER A 671 3.11 24.23 -10.85
C SER A 671 4.12 25.21 -11.44
N ALA A 672 4.14 25.32 -12.77
CA ALA A 672 5.06 26.20 -13.48
C ALA A 672 4.37 26.98 -14.62
N ILE A 673 4.87 28.17 -14.90
CA ILE A 673 4.43 29.03 -16.00
C ILE A 673 5.63 29.54 -16.81
N ARG A 674 5.51 29.55 -18.13
CA ARG A 674 6.53 30.03 -19.05
C ARG A 674 6.19 31.43 -19.58
N ILE A 675 7.12 32.37 -19.41
CA ILE A 675 7.00 33.77 -19.83
C ILE A 675 7.89 34.01 -21.06
N PRO A 676 7.31 34.36 -22.23
CA PRO A 676 8.07 34.62 -23.45
C PRO A 676 9.02 35.82 -23.35
N ALA A 677 10.16 35.72 -24.05
CA ALA A 677 11.17 36.77 -24.15
C ALA A 677 10.61 38.13 -24.65
N GLY A 678 11.11 39.23 -24.09
CA GLY A 678 10.93 40.58 -24.64
C GLY A 678 9.53 41.18 -24.49
N VAL A 679 8.69 40.61 -23.63
CA VAL A 679 7.35 41.12 -23.36
C VAL A 679 7.32 41.85 -22.02
N ALA A 680 7.13 43.16 -22.07
CA ALA A 680 6.73 43.98 -20.92
C ALA A 680 5.25 43.74 -20.62
N ALA A 681 4.91 42.62 -19.98
CA ALA A 681 3.53 42.31 -19.65
C ALA A 681 3.18 42.70 -18.22
N HIS A 682 2.05 43.38 -18.05
CA HIS A 682 1.42 43.59 -16.74
C HIS A 682 0.69 42.31 -16.34
N GLY A 683 1.38 41.46 -15.60
CA GLY A 683 0.87 40.19 -15.09
C GLY A 683 0.72 40.20 -13.58
N ARG A 684 -0.20 39.39 -13.06
CA ARG A 684 -0.32 39.13 -11.62
C ARG A 684 -0.14 37.65 -11.33
N LEU A 685 0.71 37.36 -10.37
CA LEU A 685 1.05 36.02 -9.90
C LEU A 685 0.51 35.84 -8.48
N TYR A 686 -0.29 34.80 -8.28
CA TYR A 686 -0.85 34.48 -6.97
C TYR A 686 -0.14 33.25 -6.38
N PHE A 687 0.30 33.38 -5.12
CA PHE A 687 1.07 32.38 -4.39
C PHE A 687 0.31 31.88 -3.15
N ALA A 688 0.77 30.81 -2.51
CA ALA A 688 0.37 30.52 -1.14
C ALA A 688 1.16 31.41 -0.16
N ALA A 689 0.80 31.35 1.13
CA ALA A 689 1.41 32.18 2.17
C ALA A 689 2.89 31.90 2.41
N GLU A 690 3.32 30.65 2.18
CA GLU A 690 4.72 30.23 2.23
C GLU A 690 4.99 29.25 1.09
N GLY A 691 6.20 29.27 0.54
CA GLY A 691 6.63 28.31 -0.46
C GLY A 691 7.98 28.65 -1.07
N TRP A 692 8.28 28.04 -2.21
CA TRP A 692 9.52 28.17 -2.96
C TRP A 692 9.23 28.60 -4.39
N LEU A 693 9.99 29.56 -4.89
CA LEU A 693 9.92 30.03 -6.26
C LEU A 693 11.28 29.83 -6.93
N ALA A 694 11.32 29.01 -7.98
CA ALA A 694 12.45 28.88 -8.88
C ALA A 694 12.21 29.68 -10.16
N ILE A 695 13.26 30.35 -10.64
CA ILE A 695 13.33 30.99 -11.95
C ILE A 695 14.29 30.18 -12.79
N CYS A 696 13.81 29.66 -13.90
CA CYS A 696 14.51 28.66 -14.70
C CYS A 696 14.66 29.08 -16.15
N LEU A 697 15.81 28.77 -16.73
CA LEU A 697 16.05 28.75 -18.17
C LEU A 697 16.10 27.29 -18.61
N GLU A 698 15.04 26.83 -19.26
CA GLU A 698 14.78 25.40 -19.45
C GLU A 698 14.84 24.65 -18.11
N THR A 699 15.78 23.71 -17.94
CA THR A 699 16.00 22.90 -16.72
C THR A 699 17.03 23.52 -15.77
N GLN A 700 17.72 24.58 -16.20
CA GLN A 700 18.75 25.26 -15.41
C GLN A 700 18.12 26.32 -14.50
N MET A 701 18.43 26.27 -13.21
CA MET A 701 18.00 27.29 -12.25
C MET A 701 18.84 28.57 -12.41
N LEU A 702 18.18 29.68 -12.73
CA LEU A 702 18.79 31.02 -12.74
C LEU A 702 18.75 31.66 -11.36
N GLY A 703 17.72 31.35 -10.58
CA GLY A 703 17.62 31.77 -9.19
C GLY A 703 16.45 31.15 -8.47
N SER A 704 16.46 31.30 -7.16
CA SER A 704 15.49 30.72 -6.23
C SER A 704 15.20 31.71 -5.11
N TYR A 705 13.96 31.68 -4.64
CA TYR A 705 13.45 32.49 -3.54
C TYR A 705 12.56 31.64 -2.65
N ARG A 706 12.65 31.90 -1.35
CA ARG A 706 11.61 31.50 -0.39
C ARG A 706 10.54 32.58 -0.39
N VAL A 707 9.31 32.20 -0.73
CA VAL A 707 8.16 33.10 -0.76
C VAL A 707 7.53 33.13 0.63
N LEU A 708 7.28 34.34 1.14
CA LEU A 708 6.60 34.56 2.42
C LEU A 708 5.58 35.69 2.30
N GLU A 709 4.44 35.56 2.98
CA GLU A 709 3.46 36.63 3.12
C GLU A 709 4.04 37.78 3.97
N GLY A 710 3.99 39.01 3.46
CA GLY A 710 4.52 40.18 4.15
C GLY A 710 4.55 41.42 3.27
N VAL A 711 5.19 42.48 3.77
CA VAL A 711 5.29 43.76 3.06
C VAL A 711 6.16 43.61 1.80
N ASP A 712 5.62 43.93 0.62
CA ASP A 712 6.30 43.81 -0.68
C ASP A 712 7.27 44.99 -0.89
N VAL A 713 8.52 44.75 -0.46
CA VAL A 713 9.64 45.68 -0.64
C VAL A 713 10.79 44.94 -1.29
N MET A 714 11.43 45.59 -2.26
CA MET A 714 12.58 45.04 -2.97
C MET A 714 13.78 45.98 -2.93
N THR A 715 14.98 45.42 -3.12
CA THR A 715 16.24 46.18 -3.24
C THR A 715 16.86 46.02 -4.61
N ARG A 716 17.54 47.06 -5.12
CA ARG A 716 18.20 47.04 -6.43
C ARG A 716 19.54 47.78 -6.44
N PRO A 717 20.68 47.12 -6.72
CA PRO A 717 20.87 45.67 -6.77
C PRO A 717 20.79 45.06 -5.36
N GLY A 718 20.59 43.75 -5.27
CA GLY A 718 20.56 43.02 -4.01
C GLY A 718 19.21 42.33 -3.76
N ARG A 719 19.13 41.62 -2.63
CA ARG A 719 17.91 40.94 -2.19
C ARG A 719 17.67 41.26 -0.72
N ILE A 720 16.40 41.26 -0.30
CA ILE A 720 16.05 41.44 1.11
C ILE A 720 16.69 40.33 1.93
N GLY A 721 17.25 40.71 3.07
CA GLY A 721 17.94 39.77 3.95
C GLY A 721 19.20 39.16 3.32
N GLN A 722 19.81 39.76 2.31
CA GLN A 722 21.13 39.33 1.82
C GLN A 722 22.13 40.50 1.80
N ALA A 723 23.41 40.15 1.78
CA ALA A 723 24.49 41.11 1.72
C ALA A 723 24.44 41.92 0.42
N ILE A 724 24.59 43.23 0.55
CA ILE A 724 24.78 44.13 -0.59
C ILE A 724 26.26 44.50 -0.64
N THR A 725 26.96 44.03 -1.68
CA THR A 725 28.41 44.19 -1.82
C THR A 725 28.81 45.67 -1.83
N VAL A 726 29.59 46.12 -0.85
CA VAL A 726 30.09 47.51 -0.78
C VAL A 726 31.45 47.62 -1.49
N PRO A 727 31.54 48.29 -2.65
CA PRO A 727 32.83 48.56 -3.28
C PRO A 727 33.68 49.54 -2.46
N PRO A 728 35.00 49.62 -2.69
CA PRO A 728 35.88 50.56 -2.00
C PRO A 728 35.49 52.04 -2.14
N PHE A 729 34.69 52.38 -3.15
CA PHE A 729 34.22 53.75 -3.43
C PHE A 729 32.78 54.00 -2.96
N GLY A 730 32.20 53.10 -2.16
CA GLY A 730 30.81 53.13 -1.71
C GLY A 730 29.83 52.50 -2.67
N ILE A 731 28.59 52.30 -2.19
CA ILE A 731 27.48 51.67 -2.91
C ILE A 731 26.30 52.63 -3.04
N VAL A 732 25.60 52.52 -4.17
CA VAL A 732 24.26 53.07 -4.37
C VAL A 732 23.31 51.92 -4.69
N PHE A 733 22.23 51.79 -3.93
CA PHE A 733 21.13 50.86 -4.22
C PHE A 733 19.78 51.54 -3.99
N SER A 734 18.75 51.10 -4.69
CA SER A 734 17.38 51.59 -4.55
C SER A 734 16.57 50.65 -3.66
N ILE A 735 15.73 51.21 -2.78
CA ILE A 735 14.66 50.50 -2.08
C ILE A 735 13.36 50.82 -2.82
N VAL A 736 12.65 49.78 -3.26
CA VAL A 736 11.41 49.88 -4.03
C VAL A 736 10.27 49.42 -3.12
N ASN A 737 9.36 50.32 -2.79
CA ASN A 737 8.14 50.02 -2.04
C ASN A 737 6.98 49.83 -3.02
N ARG A 738 6.34 48.67 -2.94
CA ARG A 738 5.23 48.30 -3.81
C ARG A 738 3.89 48.24 -3.08
N GLU A 739 3.88 48.70 -1.83
CA GLU A 739 2.67 48.91 -1.06
C GLU A 739 2.00 50.24 -1.42
N ASP A 740 0.71 50.31 -1.11
CA ASP A 740 -0.12 51.51 -1.25
C ASP A 740 0.09 52.55 -0.12
N ARG A 741 1.05 52.29 0.78
CA ARG A 741 1.37 53.10 1.96
C ARG A 741 2.85 53.47 2.04
N ASN A 742 3.16 54.59 2.70
CA ASN A 742 4.54 54.99 2.97
C ASN A 742 5.16 54.10 4.05
N LEU A 743 6.45 53.76 3.87
CA LEU A 743 7.22 53.00 4.84
C LEU A 743 8.38 53.85 5.38
N PRO A 744 8.52 54.02 6.71
CA PRO A 744 9.68 54.66 7.30
C PRO A 744 10.93 53.81 7.09
N ILE A 745 12.07 54.49 6.98
CA ILE A 745 13.38 53.86 6.86
C ILE A 745 14.19 54.15 8.14
N SER A 746 14.68 53.09 8.79
CA SER A 746 15.63 53.19 9.92
C SER A 746 17.02 52.73 9.50
N VAL A 747 18.03 53.21 10.21
CA VAL A 747 19.41 52.77 10.05
C VAL A 747 19.94 52.27 11.37
N GLU A 748 20.48 51.05 11.36
CA GLU A 748 21.09 50.40 12.51
C GLU A 748 22.58 50.15 12.24
N TRP A 749 23.40 50.45 13.25
CA TRP A 749 24.86 50.42 13.16
C TRP A 749 25.42 49.51 14.23
N THR A 750 26.20 48.52 13.80
CA THR A 750 26.72 47.47 14.68
C THR A 750 28.19 47.18 14.37
N GLY A 751 28.93 46.66 15.35
CA GLY A 751 30.35 46.33 15.16
C GLY A 751 31.28 46.73 16.30
N ASP A 752 32.56 46.35 16.16
CA ASP A 752 33.62 46.55 17.14
C ASP A 752 34.71 47.53 16.67
N SER A 753 34.42 48.31 15.63
CA SER A 753 35.33 49.35 15.14
C SER A 753 35.69 50.37 16.23
N PRO A 754 36.98 50.70 16.41
CA PRO A 754 37.42 51.72 17.35
C PRO A 754 37.21 53.16 16.84
N GLU A 755 36.89 53.34 15.55
CA GLU A 755 36.55 54.64 14.94
C GLU A 755 35.04 54.86 14.94
N ALA A 756 34.61 56.08 15.34
CA ALA A 756 33.20 56.45 15.39
C ALA A 756 32.61 56.78 14.00
N ASP A 757 33.43 57.25 13.07
CA ASP A 757 33.02 57.72 11.74
C ASP A 757 33.58 56.78 10.65
N VAL A 758 33.03 55.56 10.55
CA VAL A 758 33.46 54.55 9.57
C VAL A 758 32.56 54.42 8.35
N TRP A 759 31.49 55.20 8.33
CA TRP A 759 30.49 55.24 7.27
C TRP A 759 29.96 56.65 7.04
N GLU A 760 29.75 57.02 5.77
CA GLU A 760 29.01 58.22 5.37
C GLU A 760 27.76 57.78 4.61
N VAL A 761 26.57 58.09 5.14
CA VAL A 761 25.29 57.57 4.64
C VAL A 761 24.35 58.70 4.27
N THR A 762 23.82 58.61 3.05
CA THR A 762 22.74 59.46 2.54
C THR A 762 21.54 58.58 2.29
N ILE A 763 20.54 58.67 3.17
CA ILE A 763 19.30 57.89 3.12
C ILE A 763 18.10 58.78 3.43
N PRO A 764 16.98 58.65 2.68
CA PRO A 764 15.72 59.32 3.04
C PRO A 764 15.07 58.72 4.28
N ASP A 765 14.23 59.50 4.97
CA ASP A 765 13.52 59.06 6.18
C ASP A 765 12.34 58.11 5.89
N GLU A 766 11.81 58.11 4.66
CA GLU A 766 10.70 57.25 4.22
C GLU A 766 10.81 56.94 2.72
N VAL A 767 10.23 55.80 2.32
CA VAL A 767 9.88 55.49 0.93
C VAL A 767 8.37 55.62 0.76
N GLY A 768 7.93 56.40 -0.23
CA GLY A 768 6.50 56.61 -0.50
C GLY A 768 5.82 55.36 -1.04
N ALA A 769 4.49 55.35 -1.01
CA ALA A 769 3.67 54.32 -1.69
C ALA A 769 4.02 54.23 -3.19
N ASP A 770 4.10 53.01 -3.73
CA ASP A 770 4.41 52.71 -5.13
C ASP A 770 5.62 53.50 -5.69
N SER A 771 6.65 53.67 -4.87
CA SER A 771 7.80 54.52 -5.20
C SER A 771 9.13 53.87 -4.85
N GLU A 772 10.22 54.41 -5.40
CA GLU A 772 11.58 53.97 -5.09
C GLU A 772 12.42 55.13 -4.57
N VAL A 773 13.36 54.83 -3.68
CA VAL A 773 14.36 55.79 -3.18
C VAL A 773 15.76 55.22 -3.32
N ASP A 774 16.73 56.08 -3.61
CA ASP A 774 18.14 55.69 -3.66
C ASP A 774 18.81 55.91 -2.30
N VAL A 775 19.59 54.91 -1.88
CA VAL A 775 20.41 54.89 -0.68
C VAL A 775 21.87 54.90 -1.11
N THR A 776 22.65 55.85 -0.58
CA THR A 776 24.10 55.93 -0.84
C THR A 776 24.87 55.72 0.45
N ILE A 777 25.77 54.73 0.46
CA ILE A 777 26.61 54.38 1.61
C ILE A 777 28.07 54.39 1.16
N LEU A 778 28.91 55.19 1.83
CA LEU A 778 30.34 55.31 1.57
C LEU A 778 31.11 54.76 2.77
N ALA A 779 32.05 53.84 2.52
CA ALA A 779 33.00 53.40 3.54
C ALA A 779 34.07 54.49 3.72
N VAL A 780 34.25 54.96 4.96
CA VAL A 780 35.24 55.98 5.33
C VAL A 780 36.11 55.48 6.50
N GLY A 781 37.20 56.18 6.79
CA GLY A 781 38.19 55.80 7.82
C GLY A 781 39.49 55.24 7.24
N GLU A 782 40.54 55.20 8.05
CA GLU A 782 41.88 54.69 7.66
C GLU A 782 42.08 53.20 8.03
N LEU A 783 41.18 52.64 8.84
CA LEU A 783 41.24 51.23 9.27
C LEU A 783 40.71 50.27 8.19
N ALA A 784 41.45 49.17 8.01
CA ALA A 784 40.99 48.02 7.24
C ALA A 784 39.95 47.23 8.05
N LEU A 785 38.66 47.54 7.83
CA LEU A 785 37.52 46.86 8.46
C LEU A 785 36.79 45.97 7.46
N GLU A 786 36.31 44.83 7.93
CA GLU A 786 35.29 44.07 7.21
C GLU A 786 33.93 44.72 7.39
N ARG A 787 33.24 44.99 6.28
CA ARG A 787 32.07 45.85 6.22
C ARG A 787 30.96 45.16 5.46
N VAL A 788 29.76 45.20 6.04
CA VAL A 788 28.58 44.48 5.54
C VAL A 788 27.36 45.37 5.63
N VAL A 789 26.55 45.34 4.59
CA VAL A 789 25.31 46.10 4.46
C VAL A 789 24.20 45.16 4.02
N TRP A 790 23.04 45.23 4.66
CA TRP A 790 21.86 44.50 4.24
C TRP A 790 20.59 45.26 4.63
N VAL A 791 19.48 44.85 4.04
CA VAL A 791 18.16 45.46 4.30
C VAL A 791 17.22 44.38 4.82
N THR A 792 16.49 44.70 5.89
CA THR A 792 15.40 43.86 6.40
C THR A 792 14.09 44.64 6.39
N VAL A 793 12.98 43.92 6.27
CA VAL A 793 11.65 44.51 6.22
C VAL A 793 10.85 43.95 7.39
N GLY A 794 10.39 44.82 8.28
CA GLY A 794 9.44 44.50 9.34
C GLY A 794 8.00 44.77 8.92
N GLU A 795 7.04 44.60 9.84
CA GLU A 795 5.60 44.80 9.55
C GLU A 795 5.27 46.21 9.02
N ASP A 796 5.99 47.24 9.49
CA ASP A 796 5.73 48.65 9.17
C ASP A 796 7.02 49.49 9.00
N ILE A 797 8.19 48.87 8.79
CA ILE A 797 9.46 49.60 8.72
C ILE A 797 10.48 48.86 7.86
N VAL A 798 11.29 49.62 7.12
CA VAL A 798 12.47 49.10 6.41
C VAL A 798 13.71 49.49 7.19
N THR A 799 14.52 48.52 7.62
CA THR A 799 15.76 48.77 8.35
C THR A 799 16.96 48.49 7.45
N VAL A 800 17.82 49.50 7.30
CA VAL A 800 19.15 49.36 6.67
C VAL A 800 20.18 49.11 7.76
N HIS A 801 20.82 47.95 7.70
CA HIS A 801 21.81 47.50 8.67
C HIS A 801 23.22 47.70 8.14
N LEU A 802 24.09 48.20 9.01
CA LEU A 802 25.46 48.58 8.68
C LEU A 802 26.38 47.99 9.76
N ALA A 803 27.15 46.97 9.40
CA ALA A 803 28.07 46.30 10.32
C ALA A 803 29.53 46.51 9.89
N ALA A 804 30.40 46.88 10.83
CA ALA A 804 31.84 47.02 10.58
C ALA A 804 32.67 46.37 11.69
N ARG A 805 33.55 45.43 11.34
CA ARG A 805 34.35 44.68 12.30
C ARG A 805 35.85 44.68 11.98
N CYS A 806 36.67 44.58 13.03
CA CYS A 806 38.10 44.32 12.87
C CYS A 806 38.34 42.91 12.32
N PRO A 807 39.39 42.71 11.50
CA PRO A 807 39.87 41.36 11.14
C PRO A 807 40.22 40.52 12.38
N VAL A 808 40.32 39.20 12.21
CA VAL A 808 40.62 38.25 13.30
C VAL A 808 41.93 38.59 14.03
N ASP A 809 42.93 39.14 13.33
CA ASP A 809 44.21 39.59 13.89
C ASP A 809 44.17 40.99 14.55
N GLY A 810 43.01 41.65 14.52
CA GLY A 810 42.79 43.00 15.06
C GLY A 810 42.88 44.12 14.02
N CYS A 811 42.43 45.33 14.42
CA CYS A 811 42.55 46.53 13.60
C CYS A 811 43.95 47.17 13.75
N GLU A 812 44.81 47.04 12.73
CA GLU A 812 46.00 47.89 12.62
C GLU A 812 45.71 49.12 11.75
N ALA A 813 46.13 50.31 12.20
CA ALA A 813 46.11 51.50 11.35
C ALA A 813 47.21 51.37 10.28
N SER A 814 46.82 51.44 9.00
CA SER A 814 47.73 51.32 7.86
C SER A 814 48.71 52.48 7.74
#